data_AF-A0A5N8XWF4-F1
#
_entry.id   AF-A0A5N8XWF4-F1
#
_cell.length_a   1.000
_cell.length_b   1.000
_cell.length_c   1.000
_cell.angle_alpha   90.00
_cell.angle_beta   90.00
_cell.angle_gamma   90.00
#
_symmetry.space_group_name_H-M   'P 1'
#
loop_
_entity.id
_entity.type
_entity.pdbx_description
1 polymer ?
#
loop_
_entity_poly.entity_id
_entity_poly.type
_entity_poly.pdbx_seq_one_letter_code
_entity_poly.pdbx_strand_id
1 'polypeptide(L)'
;MTATAAPTAVHRVAPKGRGAHRSISAAVRAAADGDEIRIAPGEYVEALVLDRAVSLLPEEGAEHSVRVLGADPGRPVLEVGASGAHLVGLVLTGQDPGLPAVLVAAGSLELEGCEVSGGRVEAGGDASLALRDCRVSGAALAGVHANTTGATDLVDTLVEDVDGTGVVLGSATAAEVTGLTVRRVTGSGVRVRGRAGAVLRDCRINAPGRSGLLVEDDATVTALDCRVEETVAEGIRVLGSSPRPGEALELPAAAEGGVVLADCQVLSTGADGVAVSGSGDVLLLNCRLRDGAGPGVTAGDDSRAALVDCQVDRPHGSCLVARGNAHLSAEGTSMRGSRANGLLAGDRSRVTLASSDVRDCGFSAVHACDDARLSLTSCRIGGTPEHGVRATDRAELTVEGVRVSDCGLSGLQIDAAAQARVRGLSVVRGRTGISAESTGTVVLEECDVTEAERAGITCGTATSAVLRDCRISGTGTAGLVVGERATPSIEDCTVRDATGSGLVLGPAAEPRVKSVTVARSGKNNLFVGEKARGVFEHCVFAGAGADGQSFPAVHVAAGSAPVLRGCLVRDTEEDVAAEKGARPVFDDCLSRNVSNPALPTGPKEALPSAAGGNAAGGTSARETEAPPEDTLEDLLAELDGLAGLDRVKHDVSSLVKLMQTVRRREEMGLAAPPLSRHLVFTGNPGTGKTTVARLYGRILAAVGLLERGHLVEADRSALVGEYVGHTGPKTARVFDQARGGVLFIDEAYSLTQYTGTNDFGQEAIATLLKLMEDHRDDVVVIVAGYPREMEVFVRSNPGLASRFTRTLLFEDYGSAELVSIVEHQAAQHQYELTPASREALTAHFDTVPRGRGFGNGRAARQLFQTMTERQAYRVAELAEASESDLMTLTPEDLP
;
A
#
# COMPACT_ATOMS: atom_id res chain seq x y z
N MET A 1 28.55 -61.44 -23.08
CA MET A 1 29.78 -62.23 -22.84
C MET A 1 30.38 -61.72 -21.54
N THR A 2 30.28 -62.49 -20.46
CA THR A 2 30.72 -62.14 -19.11
C THR A 2 32.25 -62.18 -19.03
N ALA A 3 32.88 -61.01 -18.99
CA ALA A 3 34.31 -60.89 -18.71
C ALA A 3 34.54 -61.19 -17.22
N THR A 4 35.32 -62.24 -16.95
CA THR A 4 35.90 -62.57 -15.66
C THR A 4 36.67 -61.36 -15.11
N ALA A 5 36.21 -60.79 -14.00
CA ALA A 5 36.93 -59.76 -13.25
C ALA A 5 38.28 -60.33 -12.78
N ALA A 6 39.38 -59.76 -13.26
CA ALA A 6 40.72 -60.04 -12.76
C ALA A 6 40.82 -59.61 -11.29
N PRO A 7 41.67 -60.26 -10.47
CA PRO A 7 41.84 -59.86 -9.07
C PRO A 7 42.39 -58.43 -9.00
N THR A 8 41.71 -57.59 -8.22
CA THR A 8 42.07 -56.21 -7.89
C THR A 8 43.48 -56.19 -7.26
N ALA A 9 44.46 -55.61 -7.94
CA ALA A 9 45.79 -55.47 -7.35
C ALA A 9 45.78 -54.26 -6.39
N VAL A 10 46.39 -54.43 -5.22
CA VAL A 10 46.52 -53.37 -4.22
C VAL A 10 47.93 -52.79 -4.28
N HIS A 11 48.03 -51.53 -4.69
CA HIS A 11 49.28 -50.77 -4.70
C HIS A 11 49.37 -49.95 -3.41
N ARG A 12 50.56 -49.91 -2.79
CA ARG A 12 50.79 -49.12 -1.56
C ARG A 12 51.65 -47.91 -1.87
N VAL A 13 51.28 -46.76 -1.34
CA VAL A 13 52.04 -45.50 -1.43
C VAL A 13 52.51 -45.12 -0.03
N ALA A 14 53.81 -44.89 0.12
CA ALA A 14 54.37 -44.39 1.37
C ALA A 14 55.58 -43.49 1.07
N PRO A 15 55.75 -42.34 1.77
CA PRO A 15 56.88 -41.44 1.55
C PRO A 15 58.23 -42.11 1.87
N LYS A 16 58.22 -43.11 2.78
CA LYS A 16 59.40 -43.85 3.26
C LYS A 16 59.04 -45.33 3.46
N GLY A 17 59.75 -46.24 2.80
CA GLY A 17 59.59 -47.71 2.97
C GLY A 17 60.19 -48.54 1.84
N ARG A 18 60.46 -49.83 2.07
CA ARG A 18 60.82 -50.80 1.02
C ARG A 18 59.55 -51.51 0.55
N GLY A 19 59.20 -51.39 -0.74
CA GLY A 19 58.09 -52.10 -1.38
C GLY A 19 56.84 -51.25 -1.69
N ALA A 20 56.80 -49.99 -1.29
CA ALA A 20 55.74 -49.03 -1.63
C ALA A 20 56.21 -48.03 -2.71
N HIS A 21 55.27 -47.53 -3.52
CA HIS A 21 55.50 -46.41 -4.41
C HIS A 21 55.82 -45.15 -3.58
N ARG A 22 56.76 -44.32 -4.06
CA ARG A 22 57.18 -43.10 -3.35
C ARG A 22 56.24 -41.90 -3.58
N SER A 23 55.33 -42.01 -4.54
CA SER A 23 54.41 -40.96 -4.95
C SER A 23 53.11 -41.61 -5.42
N ILE A 24 52.00 -40.90 -5.28
CA ILE A 24 50.67 -41.37 -5.71
C ILE A 24 50.67 -41.51 -7.23
N SER A 25 51.22 -40.53 -7.95
CA SER A 25 51.31 -40.55 -9.42
C SER A 25 52.10 -41.75 -9.96
N ALA A 26 53.07 -42.26 -9.20
CA ALA A 26 53.83 -43.45 -9.58
C ALA A 26 53.03 -44.75 -9.38
N ALA A 27 52.11 -44.79 -8.40
CA ALA A 27 51.19 -45.91 -8.22
C ALA A 27 50.11 -45.91 -9.30
N VAL A 28 49.50 -44.74 -9.61
CA VAL A 28 48.50 -44.61 -10.69
C VAL A 28 49.06 -45.11 -12.03
N ARG A 29 50.30 -44.73 -12.38
CA ARG A 29 50.96 -45.20 -13.61
C ARG A 29 51.25 -46.71 -13.64
N ALA A 30 51.34 -47.36 -12.49
CA ALA A 30 51.59 -48.80 -12.38
C ALA A 30 50.30 -49.62 -12.26
N ALA A 31 49.18 -48.98 -11.92
CA ALA A 31 47.88 -49.61 -11.73
C ALA A 31 47.20 -49.96 -13.07
N ALA A 32 46.39 -51.02 -13.06
CA ALA A 32 45.43 -51.34 -14.11
C ALA A 32 44.02 -50.80 -13.75
N ASP A 33 43.10 -50.80 -14.72
CA ASP A 33 41.71 -50.46 -14.44
C ASP A 33 41.11 -51.43 -13.40
N GLY A 34 40.45 -50.88 -12.41
CA GLY A 34 39.87 -51.55 -11.25
C GLY A 34 40.81 -51.61 -10.03
N ASP A 35 42.11 -51.33 -10.16
CA ASP A 35 43.07 -51.48 -9.06
C ASP A 35 42.84 -50.48 -7.90
N GLU A 36 43.26 -50.91 -6.70
CA GLU A 36 43.17 -50.13 -5.47
C GLU A 36 44.55 -49.57 -5.08
N ILE A 37 44.60 -48.30 -4.71
CA ILE A 37 45.82 -47.60 -4.26
C ILE A 37 45.61 -47.15 -2.82
N ARG A 38 46.31 -47.81 -1.88
CA ARG A 38 46.32 -47.47 -0.46
C ARG A 38 47.45 -46.52 -0.12
N ILE A 39 47.12 -45.39 0.50
CA ILE A 39 48.04 -44.27 0.73
C ILE A 39 48.29 -44.11 2.23
N ALA A 40 49.56 -44.16 2.63
CA ALA A 40 49.95 -43.89 4.00
C ALA A 40 49.72 -42.41 4.37
N PRO A 41 49.38 -42.08 5.63
CA PRO A 41 49.23 -40.71 6.10
C PRO A 41 50.44 -39.81 5.75
N GLY A 42 50.17 -38.60 5.29
CA GLY A 42 51.22 -37.64 4.93
C GLY A 42 50.79 -36.56 3.96
N GLU A 43 51.71 -35.64 3.70
CA GLU A 43 51.57 -34.58 2.69
C GLU A 43 52.29 -34.98 1.40
N TYR A 44 51.58 -34.87 0.29
CA TYR A 44 52.02 -35.25 -1.05
C TYR A 44 51.89 -34.04 -1.97
N VAL A 45 53.02 -33.49 -2.45
CA VAL A 45 53.03 -32.37 -3.39
C VAL A 45 53.09 -32.93 -4.81
N GLU A 46 51.93 -33.11 -5.44
CA GLU A 46 51.79 -33.78 -6.73
C GLU A 46 50.62 -33.16 -7.53
N ALA A 47 50.63 -33.38 -8.85
CA ALA A 47 49.48 -33.13 -9.72
C ALA A 47 49.01 -34.50 -10.26
N LEU A 48 47.85 -34.96 -9.78
CA LEU A 48 47.33 -36.28 -10.09
C LEU A 48 46.57 -36.25 -11.41
N VAL A 49 46.92 -37.15 -12.32
CA VAL A 49 46.18 -37.38 -13.57
C VAL A 49 45.67 -38.81 -13.54
N LEU A 50 44.34 -38.98 -13.52
CA LEU A 50 43.67 -40.27 -13.53
C LEU A 50 43.14 -40.54 -14.94
N ASP A 51 43.95 -41.25 -15.72
CA ASP A 51 43.63 -41.78 -17.04
C ASP A 51 43.24 -43.27 -17.00
N ARG A 52 43.08 -43.82 -15.79
CA ARG A 52 42.68 -45.21 -15.50
C ARG A 52 41.60 -45.24 -14.42
N ALA A 53 40.76 -46.27 -14.44
CA ALA A 53 39.69 -46.45 -13.47
C ALA A 53 40.23 -47.01 -12.14
N VAL A 54 40.81 -46.16 -11.29
CA VAL A 54 41.46 -46.60 -10.04
C VAL A 54 40.76 -46.05 -8.80
N SER A 55 40.88 -46.77 -7.69
CA SER A 55 40.41 -46.32 -6.37
C SER A 55 41.57 -45.85 -5.49
N LEU A 56 41.48 -44.65 -4.92
CA LEU A 56 42.49 -44.06 -4.03
C LEU A 56 41.92 -43.95 -2.62
N LEU A 57 42.54 -44.63 -1.65
CA LEU A 57 42.06 -44.68 -0.26
C LEU A 57 43.22 -44.53 0.73
N PRO A 58 43.00 -43.94 1.93
CA PRO A 58 43.97 -43.97 3.01
C PRO A 58 44.17 -45.40 3.55
N GLU A 59 45.35 -45.69 4.09
CA GLU A 59 45.55 -46.90 4.91
C GLU A 59 44.73 -46.82 6.23
N GLU A 60 44.30 -47.97 6.75
CA GLU A 60 43.30 -48.12 7.84
C GLU A 60 43.39 -47.07 8.97
N GLY A 61 42.24 -46.47 9.33
CA GLY A 61 42.06 -45.64 10.53
C GLY A 61 42.37 -44.15 10.39
N ALA A 62 42.43 -43.62 9.16
CA ALA A 62 43.02 -42.31 8.91
C ALA A 62 42.27 -41.47 7.85
N GLU A 63 40.98 -41.21 8.07
CA GLU A 63 40.23 -40.19 7.28
C GLU A 63 40.95 -38.82 7.38
N HIS A 64 41.04 -38.11 6.27
CA HIS A 64 41.70 -36.80 6.13
C HIS A 64 43.19 -36.77 6.49
N SER A 65 43.83 -37.93 6.62
CA SER A 65 45.26 -38.05 6.96
C SER A 65 46.20 -37.91 5.75
N VAL A 66 45.65 -38.03 4.55
CA VAL A 66 46.36 -37.92 3.27
C VAL A 66 46.02 -36.56 2.67
N ARG A 67 47.03 -35.69 2.57
CA ARG A 67 46.91 -34.34 2.02
C ARG A 67 47.65 -34.25 0.71
N VAL A 68 46.95 -34.02 -0.39
CA VAL A 68 47.53 -33.79 -1.71
C VAL A 68 47.51 -32.29 -1.99
N LEU A 69 48.70 -31.71 -2.12
CA LEU A 69 48.91 -30.30 -2.38
C LEU A 69 49.28 -30.13 -3.85
N GLY A 70 48.61 -29.22 -4.56
CA GLY A 70 48.90 -28.93 -5.96
C GLY A 70 50.37 -28.53 -6.15
N ALA A 71 51.05 -29.19 -7.09
CA ALA A 71 52.48 -29.01 -7.33
C ALA A 71 52.82 -27.72 -8.08
N ASP A 72 51.96 -27.30 -9.01
CA ASP A 72 52.20 -26.17 -9.91
C ASP A 72 51.02 -25.17 -9.86
N PRO A 73 51.28 -23.85 -9.75
CA PRO A 73 50.26 -22.83 -9.95
C PRO A 73 49.65 -22.95 -11.36
N GLY A 74 48.32 -22.88 -11.45
CA GLY A 74 47.61 -22.96 -12.72
C GLY A 74 47.20 -24.36 -13.19
N ARG A 75 47.60 -25.43 -12.49
CA ARG A 75 47.16 -26.80 -12.75
C ARG A 75 46.27 -27.33 -11.62
N PRO A 76 45.25 -28.16 -11.94
CA PRO A 76 44.47 -28.82 -10.91
C PRO A 76 45.35 -29.80 -10.12
N VAL A 77 45.01 -30.01 -8.84
CA VAL A 77 45.63 -31.07 -8.02
C VAL A 77 45.16 -32.45 -8.47
N LEU A 78 43.96 -32.53 -9.05
CA LEU A 78 43.38 -33.74 -9.62
C LEU A 78 42.74 -33.45 -10.98
N GLU A 79 43.21 -34.14 -12.01
CA GLU A 79 42.61 -34.16 -13.34
C GLU A 79 42.15 -35.59 -13.67
N VAL A 80 40.89 -35.75 -14.07
CA VAL A 80 40.29 -37.04 -14.38
C VAL A 80 39.86 -37.07 -15.84
N GLY A 81 40.33 -38.08 -16.57
CA GLY A 81 39.90 -38.39 -17.93
C GLY A 81 39.37 -39.82 -18.09
N ALA A 82 39.39 -40.63 -17.03
CA ALA A 82 38.90 -42.00 -17.03
C ALA A 82 37.46 -42.10 -16.51
N SER A 83 36.78 -43.19 -16.86
CA SER A 83 35.48 -43.55 -16.29
C SER A 83 35.67 -44.51 -15.12
N GLY A 84 35.17 -44.16 -13.94
CA GLY A 84 35.22 -44.98 -12.73
C GLY A 84 36.39 -44.68 -11.80
N ALA A 85 36.86 -43.42 -11.75
CA ALA A 85 37.81 -42.99 -10.73
C ALA A 85 37.09 -42.77 -9.39
N HIS A 86 37.65 -43.29 -8.30
CA HIS A 86 37.05 -43.20 -6.96
C HIS A 86 38.09 -42.76 -5.92
N LEU A 87 37.79 -41.73 -5.12
CA LEU A 87 38.66 -41.26 -4.04
C LEU A 87 37.88 -41.22 -2.73
N VAL A 88 38.48 -41.73 -1.66
CA VAL A 88 37.84 -41.82 -0.34
C VAL A 88 38.71 -41.14 0.71
N GLY A 89 38.18 -40.17 1.47
CA GLY A 89 38.84 -39.67 2.68
C GLY A 89 40.09 -38.79 2.47
N LEU A 90 40.30 -38.25 1.26
CA LEU A 90 41.48 -37.44 0.91
C LEU A 90 41.23 -35.94 1.10
N VAL A 91 42.29 -35.19 1.44
CA VAL A 91 42.29 -33.72 1.42
C VAL A 91 43.05 -33.25 0.19
N LEU A 92 42.37 -32.52 -0.70
CA LEU A 92 42.91 -31.98 -1.95
C LEU A 92 42.99 -30.45 -1.85
N THR A 93 44.19 -29.88 -1.99
CA THR A 93 44.39 -28.43 -1.92
C THR A 93 45.03 -27.89 -3.20
N GLY A 94 44.27 -27.11 -3.97
CA GLY A 94 44.75 -26.34 -5.10
C GLY A 94 45.59 -25.12 -4.67
N GLN A 95 46.31 -24.54 -5.63
CA GLN A 95 47.17 -23.37 -5.41
C GLN A 95 46.53 -22.04 -5.85
N ASP A 96 45.42 -22.10 -6.59
CA ASP A 96 44.75 -20.93 -7.17
C ASP A 96 43.23 -21.05 -7.00
N PRO A 97 42.62 -20.25 -6.11
CA PRO A 97 41.18 -20.22 -5.90
C PRO A 97 40.36 -19.95 -7.17
N GLY A 98 40.92 -19.22 -8.15
CA GLY A 98 40.25 -18.87 -9.41
C GLY A 98 40.22 -20.00 -10.44
N LEU A 99 40.89 -21.12 -10.19
CA LEU A 99 41.00 -22.27 -11.09
C LEU A 99 40.45 -23.56 -10.47
N PRO A 100 40.22 -24.61 -11.27
CA PRO A 100 39.82 -25.91 -10.73
C PRO A 100 40.94 -26.51 -9.87
N ALA A 101 40.60 -26.91 -8.63
CA ALA A 101 41.43 -27.83 -7.86
C ALA A 101 41.22 -29.27 -8.36
N VAL A 102 39.96 -29.61 -8.67
CA VAL A 102 39.56 -30.89 -9.26
C VAL A 102 38.90 -30.61 -10.62
N LEU A 103 39.41 -31.23 -11.67
CA LEU A 103 38.88 -31.13 -13.02
C LEU A 103 38.51 -32.53 -13.55
N VAL A 104 37.22 -32.76 -13.81
CA VAL A 104 36.73 -33.93 -14.54
C VAL A 104 36.54 -33.53 -15.99
N ALA A 105 37.56 -33.77 -16.80
CA ALA A 105 37.58 -33.40 -18.21
C ALA A 105 36.73 -34.35 -19.08
N ALA A 106 36.67 -35.63 -18.69
CA ALA A 106 35.85 -36.66 -19.30
C ALA A 106 35.67 -37.84 -18.31
N GLY A 107 34.69 -38.71 -18.57
CA GLY A 107 34.50 -39.94 -17.80
C GLY A 107 33.71 -39.73 -16.50
N SER A 108 34.11 -40.36 -15.40
CA SER A 108 33.38 -40.26 -14.13
C SER A 108 34.29 -40.28 -12.91
N LEU A 109 33.97 -39.40 -11.96
CA LEU A 109 34.66 -39.26 -10.68
C LEU A 109 33.65 -39.36 -9.53
N GLU A 110 33.97 -40.21 -8.55
CA GLU A 110 33.30 -40.25 -7.25
C GLU A 110 34.29 -39.84 -6.15
N LEU A 111 33.91 -38.83 -5.36
CA LEU A 111 34.59 -38.43 -4.14
C LEU A 111 33.70 -38.78 -2.95
N GLU A 112 34.23 -39.54 -1.99
CA GLU A 112 33.54 -39.91 -0.75
C GLU A 112 34.36 -39.40 0.45
N GLY A 113 33.74 -38.62 1.35
CA GLY A 113 34.41 -38.12 2.56
C GLY A 113 35.65 -37.26 2.27
N CYS A 114 35.70 -36.56 1.13
CA CYS A 114 36.87 -35.78 0.74
C CYS A 114 36.72 -34.28 1.07
N GLU A 115 37.83 -33.62 1.37
CA GLU A 115 37.89 -32.16 1.49
C GLU A 115 38.64 -31.56 0.30
N VAL A 116 38.02 -30.63 -0.43
CA VAL A 116 38.63 -29.90 -1.55
C VAL A 116 38.74 -28.43 -1.16
N SER A 117 39.93 -27.85 -1.33
CA SER A 117 40.21 -26.45 -1.02
C SER A 117 41.15 -25.78 -2.04
N GLY A 118 41.22 -24.46 -2.02
CA GLY A 118 42.18 -23.70 -2.85
C GLY A 118 41.89 -23.75 -4.34
N GLY A 119 40.63 -23.96 -4.71
CA GLY A 119 40.12 -24.06 -6.07
C GLY A 119 38.78 -24.80 -6.11
N ARG A 120 38.10 -24.74 -7.26
CA ARG A 120 36.77 -25.32 -7.44
C ARG A 120 36.80 -26.78 -7.86
N VAL A 121 35.68 -27.48 -7.71
CA VAL A 121 35.43 -28.77 -8.38
C VAL A 121 34.70 -28.50 -9.69
N GLU A 122 35.28 -28.90 -10.82
CA GLU A 122 34.72 -28.65 -12.15
C GLU A 122 34.49 -29.94 -12.93
N ALA A 123 33.32 -30.08 -13.54
CA ALA A 123 33.00 -31.15 -14.49
C ALA A 123 32.53 -30.56 -15.82
N GLY A 124 33.13 -31.00 -16.92
CA GLY A 124 32.84 -30.49 -18.27
C GLY A 124 32.53 -31.59 -19.28
N GLY A 125 31.98 -31.20 -20.43
CA GLY A 125 31.76 -32.12 -21.55
C GLY A 125 30.66 -33.15 -21.27
N ASP A 126 31.02 -34.43 -21.22
CA ASP A 126 30.16 -35.57 -20.89
C ASP A 126 30.50 -36.20 -19.53
N ALA A 127 31.37 -35.53 -18.75
CA ALA A 127 31.80 -36.01 -17.46
C ALA A 127 30.65 -36.17 -16.46
N SER A 128 30.70 -37.23 -15.65
CA SER A 128 29.83 -37.43 -14.49
C SER A 128 30.59 -37.20 -13.19
N LEU A 129 29.96 -36.53 -12.23
CA LEU A 129 30.57 -36.15 -10.96
C LEU A 129 29.68 -36.60 -9.80
N ALA A 130 30.23 -37.33 -8.84
CA ALA A 130 29.56 -37.67 -7.59
C ALA A 130 30.39 -37.16 -6.40
N LEU A 131 29.76 -36.37 -5.53
CA LEU A 131 30.32 -35.93 -4.25
C LEU A 131 29.44 -36.46 -3.13
N ARG A 132 30.00 -37.28 -2.22
CA ARG A 132 29.33 -37.84 -1.06
C ARG A 132 30.08 -37.47 0.20
N ASP A 133 29.38 -36.90 1.19
CA ASP A 133 29.99 -36.48 2.47
C ASP A 133 31.23 -35.58 2.28
N CYS A 134 31.22 -34.77 1.22
CA CYS A 134 32.36 -33.98 0.80
C CYS A 134 32.27 -32.54 1.29
N ARG A 135 33.42 -31.88 1.43
CA ARG A 135 33.52 -30.46 1.73
C ARG A 135 34.30 -29.73 0.65
N VAL A 136 33.77 -28.63 0.14
CA VAL A 136 34.42 -27.76 -0.85
C VAL A 136 34.52 -26.34 -0.28
N SER A 137 35.74 -25.80 -0.18
CA SER A 137 35.95 -24.46 0.38
C SER A 137 37.07 -23.64 -0.24
N GLY A 138 37.09 -22.32 0.00
CA GLY A 138 38.20 -21.44 -0.41
C GLY A 138 38.38 -21.34 -1.92
N ALA A 139 37.27 -21.39 -2.67
CA ALA A 139 37.25 -21.22 -4.12
C ALA A 139 36.80 -19.79 -4.50
N ALA A 140 37.22 -19.32 -5.66
CA ALA A 140 36.73 -18.10 -6.28
C ALA A 140 35.89 -18.44 -7.53
N LEU A 141 34.96 -17.55 -7.88
CA LEU A 141 33.96 -17.68 -8.95
C LEU A 141 32.87 -18.73 -8.68
N ALA A 142 33.24 -19.98 -8.39
CA ALA A 142 32.33 -21.07 -8.07
C ALA A 142 32.95 -22.08 -7.10
N GLY A 143 32.17 -22.72 -6.22
CA GLY A 143 32.62 -23.86 -5.41
C GLY A 143 32.58 -25.17 -6.20
N VAL A 144 31.40 -25.51 -6.70
CA VAL A 144 31.17 -26.62 -7.63
C VAL A 144 30.63 -26.06 -8.94
N HIS A 145 31.25 -26.44 -10.06
CA HIS A 145 30.85 -26.01 -11.40
C HIS A 145 30.66 -27.23 -12.32
N ALA A 146 29.42 -27.66 -12.50
CA ALA A 146 29.06 -28.71 -13.44
C ALA A 146 28.48 -28.09 -14.71
N ASN A 147 29.27 -28.10 -15.78
CA ASN A 147 28.86 -27.65 -17.10
C ASN A 147 28.99 -28.82 -18.08
N THR A 148 28.18 -29.84 -17.85
CA THR A 148 28.29 -31.16 -18.49
C THR A 148 26.96 -31.60 -19.11
N THR A 149 26.99 -32.70 -19.83
CA THR A 149 25.83 -33.49 -20.26
C THR A 149 25.69 -34.79 -19.46
N GLY A 150 26.67 -35.09 -18.60
CA GLY A 150 26.64 -36.21 -17.65
C GLY A 150 25.85 -35.91 -16.38
N ALA A 151 25.77 -36.92 -15.51
CA ALA A 151 25.09 -36.81 -14.22
C ALA A 151 25.95 -36.07 -13.19
N THR A 152 25.31 -35.32 -12.29
CA THR A 152 25.98 -34.69 -11.15
C THR A 152 25.24 -35.00 -9.86
N ASP A 153 25.80 -35.87 -9.03
CA ASP A 153 25.23 -36.29 -7.77
C ASP A 153 25.94 -35.58 -6.61
N LEU A 154 25.21 -34.84 -5.80
CA LEU A 154 25.74 -34.18 -4.60
C LEU A 154 24.96 -34.67 -3.39
N VAL A 155 25.59 -35.47 -2.54
CA VAL A 155 24.98 -36.06 -1.34
C VAL A 155 25.74 -35.59 -0.11
N ASP A 156 25.04 -35.01 0.85
CA ASP A 156 25.59 -34.54 2.14
C ASP A 156 26.85 -33.68 1.97
N THR A 157 26.85 -32.86 0.92
CA THR A 157 28.00 -32.03 0.54
C THR A 157 27.91 -30.64 1.18
N LEU A 158 29.01 -30.16 1.75
CA LEU A 158 29.15 -28.80 2.28
C LEU A 158 29.97 -27.93 1.33
N VAL A 159 29.37 -26.85 0.82
CA VAL A 159 30.07 -25.82 0.03
C VAL A 159 30.10 -24.52 0.82
N GLU A 160 31.30 -24.01 1.11
CA GLU A 160 31.45 -22.81 1.94
C GLU A 160 32.66 -21.96 1.63
N ASP A 161 32.67 -20.70 2.10
CA ASP A 161 33.78 -19.76 1.93
C ASP A 161 34.17 -19.59 0.45
N VAL A 162 33.16 -19.34 -0.39
CA VAL A 162 33.34 -19.13 -1.83
C VAL A 162 33.20 -17.66 -2.19
N ASP A 163 34.24 -17.07 -2.77
CA ASP A 163 34.15 -15.75 -3.39
C ASP A 163 33.51 -15.85 -4.79
N GLY A 164 32.21 -16.10 -4.80
CA GLY A 164 31.41 -16.33 -5.99
C GLY A 164 30.15 -17.13 -5.69
N THR A 165 29.72 -17.95 -6.65
CA THR A 165 28.52 -18.79 -6.52
C THR A 165 28.84 -20.11 -5.83
N GLY A 166 28.00 -20.63 -4.94
CA GLY A 166 28.25 -21.93 -4.30
C GLY A 166 28.31 -23.07 -5.32
N VAL A 167 27.17 -23.34 -5.97
CA VAL A 167 27.03 -24.39 -6.99
C VAL A 167 26.50 -23.80 -8.30
N VAL A 168 27.16 -24.11 -9.41
CA VAL A 168 26.72 -23.72 -10.76
C VAL A 168 26.46 -24.98 -11.58
N LEU A 169 25.23 -25.10 -12.06
CA LEU A 169 24.76 -26.17 -12.95
C LEU A 169 24.41 -25.56 -14.32
N GLY A 170 25.07 -26.01 -15.37
CA GLY A 170 24.93 -25.48 -16.73
C GLY A 170 24.81 -26.57 -17.79
N SER A 171 24.85 -26.15 -19.06
CA SER A 171 24.69 -27.04 -20.23
C SER A 171 23.40 -27.86 -20.14
N ALA A 172 23.44 -29.19 -20.20
CA ALA A 172 22.30 -30.09 -20.03
C ALA A 172 22.55 -31.06 -18.86
N THR A 173 23.17 -30.54 -17.80
CA THR A 173 23.52 -31.32 -16.60
C THR A 173 22.23 -31.87 -15.95
N ALA A 174 22.21 -33.17 -15.65
CA ALA A 174 21.18 -33.80 -14.84
C ALA A 174 21.70 -33.94 -13.40
N ALA A 175 21.24 -33.09 -12.49
CA ALA A 175 21.75 -33.01 -11.13
C ALA A 175 20.76 -33.57 -10.10
N GLU A 176 21.20 -34.50 -9.28
CA GLU A 176 20.49 -35.01 -8.10
C GLU A 176 21.25 -34.56 -6.85
N VAL A 177 20.62 -33.69 -6.06
CA VAL A 177 21.26 -33.02 -4.93
C VAL A 177 20.45 -33.30 -3.67
N THR A 178 21.07 -33.96 -2.69
CA THR A 178 20.44 -34.32 -1.42
C THR A 178 21.32 -33.87 -0.25
N GLY A 179 20.77 -33.15 0.73
CA GLY A 179 21.52 -32.74 1.92
C GLY A 179 22.61 -31.69 1.67
N LEU A 180 22.58 -30.99 0.52
CA LEU A 180 23.55 -29.94 0.21
C LEU A 180 23.41 -28.77 1.18
N THR A 181 24.53 -28.35 1.78
CA THR A 181 24.61 -27.09 2.55
C THR A 181 25.51 -26.10 1.83
N VAL A 182 24.97 -24.92 1.51
CA VAL A 182 25.73 -23.78 0.96
C VAL A 182 25.72 -22.62 1.96
N ARG A 183 26.89 -22.12 2.37
CA ARG A 183 26.99 -20.98 3.30
C ARG A 183 28.22 -20.11 3.05
N ARG A 184 28.18 -18.85 3.47
CA ARG A 184 29.30 -17.89 3.31
C ARG A 184 29.80 -17.81 1.86
N VAL A 185 28.89 -17.48 0.95
CA VAL A 185 29.20 -17.26 -0.47
C VAL A 185 28.91 -15.80 -0.85
N THR A 186 29.77 -15.16 -1.64
CA THR A 186 29.57 -13.74 -2.04
C THR A 186 28.58 -13.56 -3.19
N GLY A 187 28.31 -14.62 -3.95
CA GLY A 187 27.36 -14.68 -5.06
C GLY A 187 26.06 -15.39 -4.68
N SER A 188 25.46 -16.10 -5.64
CA SER A 188 24.27 -16.91 -5.38
C SER A 188 24.61 -18.24 -4.70
N GLY A 189 23.66 -18.83 -3.97
CA GLY A 189 23.85 -20.15 -3.37
C GLY A 189 23.96 -21.24 -4.43
N VAL A 190 22.88 -21.42 -5.18
CA VAL A 190 22.79 -22.36 -6.31
C VAL A 190 22.33 -21.59 -7.55
N ARG A 191 22.99 -21.82 -8.68
CA ARG A 191 22.65 -21.24 -9.98
C ARG A 191 22.46 -22.34 -11.01
N VAL A 192 21.28 -22.40 -11.63
CA VAL A 192 20.93 -23.36 -12.67
C VAL A 192 20.59 -22.61 -13.96
N ARG A 193 21.25 -22.98 -15.07
CA ARG A 193 21.16 -22.25 -16.34
C ARG A 193 21.26 -23.17 -17.56
N GLY A 194 21.04 -22.61 -18.74
CA GLY A 194 21.02 -23.37 -20.00
C GLY A 194 19.81 -24.30 -20.05
N ARG A 195 20.07 -25.60 -20.25
CA ARG A 195 19.07 -26.68 -20.25
C ARG A 195 19.30 -27.67 -19.09
N ALA A 196 19.99 -27.23 -18.04
CA ALA A 196 20.25 -28.07 -16.88
C ALA A 196 18.96 -28.36 -16.11
N GLY A 197 18.84 -29.58 -15.59
CA GLY A 197 17.79 -30.01 -14.69
C GLY A 197 18.37 -30.34 -13.32
N ALA A 198 17.77 -29.82 -12.25
CA ALA A 198 18.24 -30.06 -10.90
C ALA A 198 17.09 -30.49 -9.99
N VAL A 199 17.30 -31.57 -9.24
CA VAL A 199 16.40 -31.96 -8.15
C VAL A 199 17.14 -31.78 -6.83
N LEU A 200 16.61 -30.91 -5.98
CA LEU A 200 17.17 -30.54 -4.68
C LEU A 200 16.29 -31.15 -3.58
N ARG A 201 16.86 -31.90 -2.66
CA ARG A 201 16.17 -32.51 -1.50
C ARG A 201 16.89 -32.20 -0.22
N ASP A 202 16.15 -31.74 0.79
CA ASP A 202 16.69 -31.46 2.13
C ASP A 202 17.89 -30.48 2.12
N CYS A 203 17.96 -29.60 1.12
CA CYS A 203 19.07 -28.68 0.94
C CYS A 203 18.91 -27.42 1.79
N ARG A 204 20.04 -26.87 2.26
CA ARG A 204 20.09 -25.62 3.04
C ARG A 204 21.01 -24.59 2.37
N ILE A 205 20.46 -23.42 2.09
CA ILE A 205 21.21 -22.29 1.52
C ILE A 205 21.09 -21.13 2.51
N ASN A 206 22.21 -20.79 3.16
CA ASN A 206 22.25 -19.78 4.21
C ASN A 206 23.17 -18.61 3.84
N ALA A 207 22.67 -17.40 4.03
CA ALA A 207 23.40 -16.15 3.86
C ALA A 207 24.21 -15.99 2.55
N PRO A 208 23.63 -16.25 1.36
CA PRO A 208 24.27 -15.92 0.10
C PRO A 208 24.34 -14.40 -0.12
N GLY A 209 25.44 -13.93 -0.69
CA GLY A 209 25.64 -12.52 -1.02
C GLY A 209 24.76 -12.00 -2.16
N ARG A 210 24.06 -12.88 -2.88
CA ARG A 210 23.00 -12.55 -3.85
C ARG A 210 21.74 -13.38 -3.57
N SER A 211 21.26 -14.13 -4.56
CA SER A 211 20.04 -14.94 -4.45
C SER A 211 20.35 -16.33 -3.89
N GLY A 212 19.42 -16.93 -3.15
CA GLY A 212 19.58 -18.32 -2.68
C GLY A 212 19.62 -19.30 -3.84
N LEU A 213 18.55 -19.31 -4.64
CA LEU A 213 18.44 -20.09 -5.87
C LEU A 213 18.21 -19.15 -7.06
N LEU A 214 19.06 -19.24 -8.08
CA LEU A 214 18.92 -18.50 -9.33
C LEU A 214 18.69 -19.48 -10.48
N VAL A 215 17.59 -19.30 -11.20
CA VAL A 215 17.22 -20.10 -12.38
C VAL A 215 17.13 -19.20 -13.61
N GLU A 216 17.76 -19.64 -14.70
CA GLU A 216 17.91 -18.89 -15.95
C GLU A 216 17.69 -19.78 -17.18
N ASP A 217 17.48 -19.13 -18.33
CA ASP A 217 17.33 -19.78 -19.64
C ASP A 217 16.15 -20.79 -19.64
N ASP A 218 16.38 -22.03 -20.08
CA ASP A 218 15.38 -23.11 -20.16
C ASP A 218 15.53 -24.13 -19.02
N ALA A 219 16.25 -23.77 -17.95
CA ALA A 219 16.55 -24.66 -16.85
C ALA A 219 15.29 -25.15 -16.13
N THR A 220 15.39 -26.33 -15.51
CA THR A 220 14.33 -26.90 -14.66
C THR A 220 14.86 -27.16 -13.27
N VAL A 221 14.05 -26.86 -12.26
CA VAL A 221 14.40 -27.14 -10.87
C VAL A 221 13.20 -27.71 -10.12
N THR A 222 13.41 -28.79 -9.39
CA THR A 222 12.45 -29.31 -8.41
C THR A 222 13.13 -29.31 -7.05
N ALA A 223 12.68 -28.44 -6.13
CA ALA A 223 13.18 -28.38 -4.77
C ALA A 223 12.13 -28.93 -3.80
N LEU A 224 12.53 -29.89 -2.98
CA LEU A 224 11.71 -30.58 -1.99
C LEU A 224 12.34 -30.40 -0.61
N ASP A 225 11.55 -29.97 0.37
CA ASP A 225 12.00 -29.80 1.77
C ASP A 225 13.25 -28.91 1.93
N CYS A 226 13.42 -27.96 1.00
CA CYS A 226 14.58 -27.09 0.97
C CYS A 226 14.38 -25.81 1.79
N ARG A 227 15.46 -25.30 2.37
CA ARG A 227 15.46 -24.07 3.16
C ARG A 227 16.45 -23.05 2.60
N VAL A 228 15.94 -21.87 2.27
CA VAL A 228 16.70 -20.71 1.84
C VAL A 228 16.52 -19.60 2.88
N GLU A 229 17.62 -19.09 3.43
CA GLU A 229 17.54 -18.10 4.50
C GLU A 229 18.63 -17.03 4.45
N GLU A 230 18.30 -15.84 4.98
CA GLU A 230 19.22 -14.72 5.20
C GLU A 230 19.88 -14.18 3.92
N THR A 231 19.17 -14.20 2.79
CA THR A 231 19.72 -13.77 1.50
C THR A 231 19.89 -12.25 1.44
N VAL A 232 20.95 -11.76 0.81
CA VAL A 232 21.15 -10.31 0.59
C VAL A 232 20.18 -9.76 -0.47
N ALA A 233 19.81 -10.58 -1.47
CA ALA A 233 18.86 -10.22 -2.51
C ALA A 233 17.60 -11.10 -2.40
N GLU A 234 17.07 -11.59 -3.52
CA GLU A 234 15.88 -12.44 -3.55
C GLU A 234 16.17 -13.84 -2.98
N GLY A 235 15.19 -14.46 -2.32
CA GLY A 235 15.32 -15.85 -1.88
C GLY A 235 15.50 -16.78 -3.08
N ILE A 236 14.55 -16.71 -4.01
CA ILE A 236 14.54 -17.47 -5.25
C ILE A 236 14.26 -16.53 -6.41
N ARG A 237 15.09 -16.58 -7.45
CA ARG A 237 15.00 -15.71 -8.62
C ARG A 237 14.92 -16.54 -9.89
N VAL A 238 13.86 -16.37 -10.66
CA VAL A 238 13.61 -17.08 -11.91
C VAL A 238 13.50 -16.08 -13.05
N LEU A 239 14.52 -16.06 -13.92
CA LEU A 239 14.58 -15.18 -15.09
C LEU A 239 13.99 -15.82 -16.35
N GLY A 240 13.95 -17.14 -16.36
CA GLY A 240 13.44 -17.98 -17.43
C GLY A 240 13.45 -19.45 -16.97
N SER A 241 12.55 -20.24 -17.53
CA SER A 241 12.53 -21.70 -17.38
C SER A 241 11.81 -22.30 -18.59
N SER A 242 12.01 -23.59 -18.83
CA SER A 242 11.05 -24.31 -19.67
C SER A 242 9.66 -24.27 -19.02
N PRO A 243 8.57 -24.24 -19.80
CA PRO A 243 7.21 -24.18 -19.23
C PRO A 243 6.82 -25.52 -18.60
N ARG A 244 5.98 -25.49 -17.56
CA ARG A 244 5.40 -26.71 -16.99
C ARG A 244 4.40 -27.36 -17.96
N PRO A 245 4.25 -28.69 -17.96
CA PRO A 245 3.25 -29.38 -18.75
C PRO A 245 1.85 -29.14 -18.15
N GLY A 246 1.06 -28.27 -18.80
CA GLY A 246 -0.33 -27.99 -18.43
C GLY A 246 -0.51 -26.89 -17.37
N GLU A 247 -1.76 -26.70 -16.96
CA GLU A 247 -2.16 -25.76 -15.90
C GLU A 247 -2.42 -26.47 -14.55
N ALA A 248 -2.04 -27.74 -14.43
CA ALA A 248 -2.28 -28.53 -13.23
C ALA A 248 -1.49 -27.97 -12.04
N LEU A 249 -2.18 -27.90 -10.90
CA LEU A 249 -1.64 -27.45 -9.60
C LEU A 249 -1.05 -28.63 -8.79
N GLU A 250 -0.95 -29.81 -9.39
CA GLU A 250 -0.35 -31.01 -8.79
C GLU A 250 1.17 -31.03 -9.00
N LEU A 251 1.89 -31.79 -8.17
CA LEU A 251 3.32 -32.05 -8.32
C LEU A 251 3.57 -32.71 -9.70
N PRO A 252 4.24 -32.04 -10.66
CA PRO A 252 4.68 -32.72 -11.88
C PRO A 252 5.79 -33.72 -11.54
N ALA A 253 6.09 -34.66 -12.45
CA ALA A 253 7.26 -35.50 -12.22
C ALA A 253 8.52 -34.61 -12.22
N ALA A 254 9.53 -35.01 -11.45
CA ALA A 254 10.74 -34.21 -11.26
C ALA A 254 11.36 -33.83 -12.61
N ALA A 255 11.73 -32.55 -12.76
CA ALA A 255 12.32 -31.99 -13.98
C ALA A 255 11.46 -32.06 -15.27
N GLU A 256 10.13 -32.19 -15.18
CA GLU A 256 9.24 -32.13 -16.37
C GLU A 256 8.97 -30.72 -16.92
N GLY A 257 9.53 -29.67 -16.31
CA GLY A 257 9.38 -28.27 -16.75
C GLY A 257 9.23 -27.32 -15.57
N GLY A 258 9.61 -26.06 -15.77
CA GLY A 258 9.47 -24.99 -14.78
C GLY A 258 10.35 -25.13 -13.54
N VAL A 259 10.00 -24.33 -12.53
CA VAL A 259 10.59 -24.36 -11.19
C VAL A 259 9.51 -24.76 -10.20
N VAL A 260 9.68 -25.90 -9.54
CA VAL A 260 8.73 -26.44 -8.57
C VAL A 260 9.38 -26.43 -7.19
N LEU A 261 8.68 -25.84 -6.23
CA LEU A 261 9.07 -25.78 -4.83
C LEU A 261 7.98 -26.46 -4.01
N ALA A 262 8.31 -27.54 -3.31
CA ALA A 262 7.38 -28.24 -2.44
C ALA A 262 7.94 -28.32 -1.01
N ASP A 263 7.10 -27.97 -0.04
CA ASP A 263 7.43 -28.00 1.40
C ASP A 263 8.68 -27.16 1.76
N CYS A 264 8.95 -26.15 0.93
CA CYS A 264 10.14 -25.30 1.04
C CYS A 264 9.92 -24.09 1.94
N GLN A 265 11.00 -23.60 2.54
CA GLN A 265 11.02 -22.40 3.39
C GLN A 265 11.95 -21.34 2.82
N VAL A 266 11.43 -20.12 2.65
CA VAL A 266 12.20 -18.95 2.22
C VAL A 266 12.07 -17.87 3.29
N LEU A 267 13.17 -17.57 3.99
CA LEU A 267 13.15 -16.80 5.24
C LEU A 267 14.12 -15.62 5.19
N SER A 268 13.70 -14.46 5.70
CA SER A 268 14.59 -13.31 5.93
C SER A 268 15.36 -12.86 4.69
N THR A 269 14.65 -12.53 3.61
CA THR A 269 15.27 -12.12 2.34
C THR A 269 15.51 -10.61 2.27
N GLY A 270 16.62 -10.18 1.68
CA GLY A 270 16.96 -8.76 1.49
C GLY A 270 16.20 -8.07 0.34
N ALA A 271 15.52 -8.85 -0.49
CA ALA A 271 14.53 -8.39 -1.47
C ALA A 271 13.31 -9.33 -1.44
N ASP A 272 12.80 -9.71 -2.61
CA ASP A 272 11.63 -10.56 -2.78
C ASP A 272 11.86 -11.98 -2.24
N GLY A 273 10.82 -12.61 -1.71
CA GLY A 273 10.89 -14.04 -1.35
C GLY A 273 11.12 -14.90 -2.59
N VAL A 274 10.21 -14.78 -3.56
CA VAL A 274 10.32 -15.39 -4.89
C VAL A 274 10.03 -14.34 -5.96
N ALA A 275 10.99 -14.11 -6.85
CA ALA A 275 10.84 -13.20 -7.99
C ALA A 275 10.86 -13.98 -9.30
N VAL A 276 9.82 -13.79 -10.11
CA VAL A 276 9.66 -14.41 -11.43
C VAL A 276 9.52 -13.32 -12.48
N SER A 277 10.33 -13.42 -13.54
CA SER A 277 10.35 -12.46 -14.65
C SER A 277 10.62 -13.17 -15.98
N GLY A 278 10.59 -12.43 -17.08
CA GLY A 278 10.76 -12.99 -18.42
C GLY A 278 9.69 -14.05 -18.73
N SER A 279 10.14 -15.25 -19.09
CA SER A 279 9.29 -16.41 -19.39
C SER A 279 9.30 -17.46 -18.27
N GLY A 280 9.69 -17.09 -17.05
CA GLY A 280 9.74 -18.03 -15.91
C GLY A 280 8.37 -18.60 -15.55
N ASP A 281 8.34 -19.88 -15.17
CA ASP A 281 7.16 -20.60 -14.72
C ASP A 281 7.43 -21.30 -13.38
N VAL A 282 6.74 -20.86 -12.32
CA VAL A 282 6.99 -21.32 -10.95
C VAL A 282 5.72 -21.89 -10.31
N LEU A 283 5.87 -23.03 -9.64
CA LEU A 283 4.88 -23.64 -8.76
C LEU A 283 5.40 -23.73 -7.33
N LEU A 284 4.64 -23.22 -6.37
CA LEU A 284 4.89 -23.34 -4.94
C LEU A 284 3.77 -24.18 -4.32
N LEU A 285 4.15 -25.25 -3.61
CA LEU A 285 3.24 -26.16 -2.93
C LEU A 285 3.64 -26.24 -1.46
N ASN A 286 2.72 -25.94 -0.55
CA ASN A 286 2.97 -26.00 0.89
C ASN A 286 4.19 -25.16 1.36
N CYS A 287 4.55 -24.12 0.61
CA CYS A 287 5.74 -23.33 0.89
C CYS A 287 5.46 -22.24 1.94
N ARG A 288 6.48 -21.92 2.74
CA ARG A 288 6.44 -20.81 3.70
C ARG A 288 7.45 -19.74 3.34
N LEU A 289 6.96 -18.53 3.08
CA LEU A 289 7.74 -17.34 2.78
C LEU A 289 7.57 -16.35 3.94
N ARG A 290 8.66 -15.92 4.57
CA ARG A 290 8.59 -15.10 5.78
C ARG A 290 9.67 -14.04 5.85
N ASP A 291 9.32 -12.88 6.42
CA ASP A 291 10.28 -11.83 6.79
C ASP A 291 11.09 -11.25 5.61
N GLY A 292 10.49 -11.16 4.42
CA GLY A 292 11.16 -10.55 3.26
C GLY A 292 11.17 -9.02 3.31
N ALA A 293 12.28 -8.39 2.89
CA ALA A 293 12.40 -6.94 2.78
C ALA A 293 11.69 -6.37 1.53
N GLY A 294 11.38 -7.22 0.54
CA GLY A 294 10.53 -6.92 -0.61
C GLY A 294 9.16 -7.61 -0.52
N PRO A 295 8.48 -7.80 -1.66
CA PRO A 295 7.29 -8.64 -1.75
C PRO A 295 7.54 -10.11 -1.40
N GLY A 296 6.49 -10.84 -1.02
CA GLY A 296 6.57 -12.29 -0.83
C GLY A 296 6.82 -13.02 -2.14
N VAL A 297 5.91 -12.84 -3.11
CA VAL A 297 6.06 -13.32 -4.48
C VAL A 297 5.78 -12.19 -5.47
N THR A 298 6.68 -12.03 -6.44
CA THR A 298 6.51 -11.10 -7.56
C THR A 298 6.52 -11.88 -8.88
N ALA A 299 5.50 -11.66 -9.71
CA ALA A 299 5.43 -12.14 -11.08
C ALA A 299 5.37 -10.95 -12.05
N GLY A 300 6.38 -10.82 -12.92
CA GLY A 300 6.49 -9.76 -13.92
C GLY A 300 6.55 -10.30 -15.35
N ASP A 301 6.60 -9.38 -16.32
CA ASP A 301 6.72 -9.69 -17.75
C ASP A 301 5.66 -10.70 -18.23
N ASP A 302 6.04 -11.79 -18.89
CA ASP A 302 5.14 -12.83 -19.41
C ASP A 302 5.19 -14.11 -18.55
N SER A 303 5.58 -13.98 -17.27
CA SER A 303 5.80 -15.10 -16.36
C SER A 303 4.51 -15.75 -15.82
N ARG A 304 4.67 -16.95 -15.25
CA ARG A 304 3.62 -17.69 -14.54
C ARG A 304 4.08 -18.01 -13.12
N ALA A 305 3.22 -17.73 -12.14
CA ALA A 305 3.42 -18.10 -10.75
C ALA A 305 2.15 -18.72 -10.17
N ALA A 306 2.26 -19.92 -9.61
CA ALA A 306 1.15 -20.64 -8.98
C ALA A 306 1.53 -20.98 -7.54
N LEU A 307 0.63 -20.69 -6.59
CA LEU A 307 0.77 -21.01 -5.18
C LEU A 307 -0.40 -21.89 -4.74
N VAL A 308 -0.10 -22.99 -4.06
CA VAL A 308 -1.09 -23.90 -3.47
C VAL A 308 -0.71 -24.13 -2.02
N ASP A 309 -1.66 -23.91 -1.12
CA ASP A 309 -1.52 -24.14 0.32
C ASP A 309 -0.28 -23.45 0.95
N CYS A 310 0.09 -22.29 0.39
CA CYS A 310 1.27 -21.55 0.80
C CYS A 310 0.98 -20.56 1.94
N GLN A 311 2.05 -20.13 2.61
CA GLN A 311 2.01 -19.11 3.65
C GLN A 311 2.99 -17.98 3.32
N VAL A 312 2.48 -16.76 3.20
CA VAL A 312 3.29 -15.54 3.01
C VAL A 312 3.07 -14.62 4.22
N ASP A 313 4.08 -14.50 5.08
CA ASP A 313 3.97 -13.84 6.38
C ASP A 313 5.00 -12.71 6.56
N ARG A 314 4.49 -11.53 6.92
CA ARG A 314 5.24 -10.31 7.26
C ARG A 314 6.27 -9.82 6.21
N PRO A 315 5.92 -9.75 4.91
CA PRO A 315 6.77 -9.03 3.96
C PRO A 315 6.74 -7.52 4.25
N HIS A 316 7.87 -6.86 4.04
CA HIS A 316 7.94 -5.40 4.02
C HIS A 316 7.26 -4.82 2.76
N GLY A 317 7.25 -5.56 1.64
CA GLY A 317 6.43 -5.25 0.47
C GLY A 317 5.05 -5.89 0.53
N SER A 318 4.38 -6.01 -0.62
CA SER A 318 3.10 -6.73 -0.71
C SER A 318 3.28 -8.24 -0.56
N CYS A 319 2.28 -9.01 -0.13
CA CYS A 319 2.44 -10.48 -0.13
C CYS A 319 2.59 -11.02 -1.55
N LEU A 320 1.72 -10.60 -2.46
CA LEU A 320 1.74 -11.00 -3.87
C LEU A 320 1.71 -9.76 -4.78
N VAL A 321 2.53 -9.78 -5.84
CA VAL A 321 2.57 -8.72 -6.86
C VAL A 321 2.53 -9.36 -8.25
N ALA A 322 1.62 -8.89 -9.10
CA ALA A 322 1.56 -9.26 -10.51
C ALA A 322 1.64 -8.00 -11.39
N ARG A 323 2.54 -8.00 -12.36
CA ARG A 323 2.80 -6.89 -13.31
C ARG A 323 3.06 -7.41 -14.73
N GLY A 324 3.14 -6.51 -15.70
CA GLY A 324 3.27 -6.85 -17.10
C GLY A 324 2.05 -7.63 -17.62
N ASN A 325 2.30 -8.78 -18.24
CA ASN A 325 1.27 -9.73 -18.68
C ASN A 325 1.27 -11.01 -17.83
N ALA A 326 1.87 -10.96 -16.63
CA ALA A 326 2.07 -12.14 -15.81
C ALA A 326 0.75 -12.81 -15.41
N HIS A 327 0.80 -14.13 -15.26
CA HIS A 327 -0.30 -14.92 -14.72
C HIS A 327 0.04 -15.41 -13.31
N LEU A 328 -0.73 -14.95 -12.32
CA LEU A 328 -0.56 -15.34 -10.92
C LEU A 328 -1.81 -16.08 -10.43
N SER A 329 -1.63 -17.25 -9.85
CA SER A 329 -2.71 -17.99 -9.19
C SER A 329 -2.33 -18.36 -7.77
N ALA A 330 -3.28 -18.26 -6.85
CA ALA A 330 -3.09 -18.66 -5.46
C ALA A 330 -4.35 -19.36 -4.94
N GLU A 331 -4.19 -20.59 -4.48
CA GLU A 331 -5.24 -21.43 -3.89
C GLU A 331 -4.83 -21.83 -2.46
N GLY A 332 -5.77 -21.84 -1.52
CA GLY A 332 -5.52 -22.26 -0.13
C GLY A 332 -4.44 -21.44 0.59
N THR A 333 -4.10 -20.26 0.07
CA THR A 333 -2.90 -19.51 0.48
C THR A 333 -3.24 -18.48 1.56
N SER A 334 -2.42 -18.40 2.60
CA SER A 334 -2.56 -17.39 3.67
C SER A 334 -1.53 -16.28 3.49
N MET A 335 -2.01 -15.05 3.37
CA MET A 335 -1.22 -13.81 3.25
C MET A 335 -1.46 -12.93 4.48
N ARG A 336 -0.42 -12.66 5.28
CA ARG A 336 -0.57 -11.92 6.54
C ARG A 336 0.56 -10.94 6.79
N GLY A 337 0.25 -9.82 7.46
CA GLY A 337 1.25 -8.94 8.07
C GLY A 337 2.06 -8.09 7.08
N SER A 338 1.59 -7.93 5.84
CA SER A 338 2.28 -7.09 4.85
C SER A 338 2.31 -5.62 5.30
N ARG A 339 3.43 -4.93 5.14
CA ARG A 339 3.49 -3.46 5.32
C ARG A 339 2.91 -2.69 4.15
N ALA A 340 2.57 -3.36 3.06
CA ALA A 340 1.93 -2.79 1.89
C ALA A 340 0.55 -3.45 1.63
N ASN A 341 0.28 -3.89 0.39
CA ASN A 341 -0.97 -4.57 0.05
C ASN A 341 -0.85 -6.08 0.28
N GLY A 342 -1.95 -6.78 0.53
CA GLY A 342 -1.93 -8.26 0.48
C GLY A 342 -1.65 -8.76 -0.93
N LEU A 343 -2.41 -8.25 -1.91
CA LEU A 343 -2.24 -8.54 -3.32
C LEU A 343 -2.30 -7.25 -4.14
N LEU A 344 -1.31 -7.05 -5.02
CA LEU A 344 -1.29 -5.96 -6.00
C LEU A 344 -1.24 -6.53 -7.43
N ALA A 345 -2.27 -6.25 -8.21
CA ALA A 345 -2.37 -6.61 -9.63
C ALA A 345 -2.38 -5.32 -10.48
N GLY A 346 -1.39 -5.16 -11.35
CA GLY A 346 -1.29 -4.01 -12.25
C GLY A 346 -1.02 -4.41 -13.70
N ASP A 347 -0.81 -3.42 -14.55
CA ASP A 347 -0.62 -3.56 -16.00
C ASP A 347 -1.73 -4.41 -16.65
N ARG A 348 -1.40 -5.48 -17.39
CA ARG A 348 -2.35 -6.41 -18.02
C ARG A 348 -2.30 -7.79 -17.38
N SER A 349 -1.88 -7.86 -16.12
CA SER A 349 -1.73 -9.11 -15.40
C SER A 349 -3.07 -9.83 -15.20
N ARG A 350 -3.01 -11.16 -15.06
CA ARG A 350 -4.18 -11.99 -14.75
C ARG A 350 -3.95 -12.70 -13.43
N VAL A 351 -4.78 -12.37 -12.45
CA VAL A 351 -4.65 -12.90 -11.09
C VAL A 351 -5.91 -13.67 -10.69
N THR A 352 -5.73 -14.88 -10.17
CA THR A 352 -6.80 -15.69 -9.58
C THR A 352 -6.47 -16.02 -8.14
N LEU A 353 -7.39 -15.73 -7.23
CA LEU A 353 -7.27 -16.05 -5.82
C LEU A 353 -8.48 -16.87 -5.38
N ALA A 354 -8.24 -18.10 -4.93
CA ALA A 354 -9.28 -19.03 -4.52
C ALA A 354 -9.05 -19.54 -3.09
N SER A 355 -10.11 -19.65 -2.29
CA SER A 355 -10.08 -20.28 -0.96
C SER A 355 -8.97 -19.76 -0.03
N SER A 356 -8.63 -18.48 -0.17
CA SER A 356 -7.42 -17.88 0.43
C SER A 356 -7.74 -16.81 1.47
N ASP A 357 -6.81 -16.55 2.37
CA ASP A 357 -6.91 -15.55 3.43
C ASP A 357 -5.95 -14.39 3.17
N VAL A 358 -6.45 -13.14 3.21
CA VAL A 358 -5.65 -11.92 3.17
C VAL A 358 -5.94 -11.08 4.41
N ARG A 359 -4.99 -10.96 5.33
CA ARG A 359 -5.18 -10.21 6.58
C ARG A 359 -4.01 -9.32 6.98
N ASP A 360 -4.30 -8.35 7.84
CA ASP A 360 -3.29 -7.55 8.56
C ASP A 360 -2.32 -6.82 7.59
N CYS A 361 -2.88 -6.04 6.67
CA CYS A 361 -2.13 -5.33 5.62
C CYS A 361 -1.95 -3.84 5.97
N GLY A 362 -0.85 -3.23 5.52
CA GLY A 362 -0.53 -1.81 5.75
C GLY A 362 -1.29 -0.83 4.84
N PHE A 363 -1.73 -1.28 3.66
CA PHE A 363 -2.63 -0.57 2.76
C PHE A 363 -3.84 -1.47 2.44
N SER A 364 -4.51 -1.21 1.31
CA SER A 364 -5.60 -2.04 0.80
C SER A 364 -5.20 -3.53 0.73
N ALA A 365 -6.10 -4.42 1.17
CA ALA A 365 -5.78 -5.84 1.22
C ALA A 365 -5.64 -6.44 -0.19
N VAL A 366 -6.54 -6.11 -1.11
CA VAL A 366 -6.45 -6.48 -2.52
C VAL A 366 -6.63 -5.24 -3.39
N HIS A 367 -5.68 -5.00 -4.31
CA HIS A 367 -5.66 -3.84 -5.19
C HIS A 367 -5.45 -4.26 -6.65
N ALA A 368 -6.39 -3.91 -7.52
CA ALA A 368 -6.29 -4.07 -8.97
C ALA A 368 -6.33 -2.69 -9.66
N CYS A 369 -5.33 -2.41 -10.50
CA CYS A 369 -5.19 -1.16 -11.27
C CYS A 369 -4.89 -1.44 -12.74
N ASP A 370 -4.73 -0.36 -13.53
CA ASP A 370 -4.48 -0.40 -14.97
C ASP A 370 -5.53 -1.22 -15.74
N ASP A 371 -5.11 -2.28 -16.44
CA ASP A 371 -5.95 -3.21 -17.22
C ASP A 371 -5.92 -4.63 -16.61
N ALA A 372 -5.61 -4.74 -15.31
CA ALA A 372 -5.46 -6.03 -14.65
C ALA A 372 -6.81 -6.76 -14.55
N ARG A 373 -6.76 -8.09 -14.69
CA ARG A 373 -7.92 -8.97 -14.50
C ARG A 373 -7.77 -9.78 -13.23
N LEU A 374 -8.69 -9.58 -12.29
CA LEU A 374 -8.66 -10.20 -10.97
C LEU A 374 -9.93 -11.01 -10.71
N SER A 375 -9.77 -12.29 -10.38
CA SER A 375 -10.84 -13.18 -9.92
C SER A 375 -10.63 -13.59 -8.47
N LEU A 376 -11.63 -13.37 -7.62
CA LEU A 376 -11.61 -13.74 -6.20
C LEU A 376 -12.75 -14.73 -5.93
N THR A 377 -12.44 -15.91 -5.38
CA THR A 377 -13.45 -16.95 -5.10
C THR A 377 -13.27 -17.52 -3.70
N SER A 378 -14.33 -17.50 -2.88
CA SER A 378 -14.32 -18.09 -1.52
C SER A 378 -13.20 -17.57 -0.61
N CYS A 379 -12.79 -16.31 -0.79
CA CYS A 379 -11.70 -15.68 -0.02
C CYS A 379 -12.20 -15.00 1.26
N ARG A 380 -11.31 -14.89 2.25
CA ARG A 380 -11.53 -14.08 3.46
C ARG A 380 -10.50 -12.96 3.52
N ILE A 381 -10.99 -11.72 3.56
CA ILE A 381 -10.17 -10.52 3.47
C ILE A 381 -10.49 -9.63 4.68
N GLY A 382 -9.48 -9.07 5.35
CA GLY A 382 -9.77 -8.10 6.41
C GLY A 382 -8.58 -7.57 7.17
N GLY A 383 -8.81 -6.71 8.17
CA GLY A 383 -7.75 -6.12 8.97
C GLY A 383 -6.84 -5.21 8.14
N THR A 384 -7.42 -4.17 7.54
CA THR A 384 -6.72 -3.18 6.70
C THR A 384 -7.14 -1.76 7.04
N PRO A 385 -6.22 -0.78 7.06
CA PRO A 385 -6.57 0.62 7.30
C PRO A 385 -7.30 1.28 6.13
N GLU A 386 -7.27 0.68 4.94
CA GLU A 386 -7.88 1.21 3.73
C GLU A 386 -9.06 0.34 3.26
N HIS A 387 -8.94 -0.25 2.07
CA HIS A 387 -10.00 -0.99 1.41
C HIS A 387 -9.76 -2.49 1.52
N GLY A 388 -10.84 -3.28 1.67
CA GLY A 388 -10.75 -4.72 1.55
C GLY A 388 -10.36 -5.13 0.13
N VAL A 389 -11.18 -4.73 -0.84
CA VAL A 389 -10.90 -4.89 -2.27
C VAL A 389 -11.04 -3.55 -2.98
N ARG A 390 -10.04 -3.19 -3.78
CA ARG A 390 -10.07 -1.99 -4.62
C ARG A 390 -9.80 -2.33 -6.08
N ALA A 391 -10.66 -1.83 -6.96
CA ALA A 391 -10.46 -1.85 -8.41
C ALA A 391 -10.52 -0.41 -8.95
N THR A 392 -9.49 -0.02 -9.71
CA THR A 392 -9.33 1.32 -10.29
C THR A 392 -8.95 1.25 -11.78
N ASP A 393 -8.76 2.40 -12.42
CA ASP A 393 -8.46 2.54 -13.84
C ASP A 393 -9.44 1.79 -14.75
N ARG A 394 -9.00 0.74 -15.45
CA ARG A 394 -9.81 -0.14 -16.32
C ARG A 394 -9.77 -1.59 -15.85
N ALA A 395 -9.41 -1.83 -14.58
CA ALA A 395 -9.32 -3.17 -14.04
C ALA A 395 -10.65 -3.93 -14.13
N GLU A 396 -10.58 -5.22 -14.40
CA GLU A 396 -11.73 -6.13 -14.44
C GLU A 396 -11.73 -7.00 -13.18
N LEU A 397 -12.75 -6.85 -12.33
CA LEU A 397 -12.89 -7.56 -11.07
C LEU A 397 -14.06 -8.55 -11.13
N THR A 398 -13.80 -9.81 -10.80
CA THR A 398 -14.83 -10.84 -10.56
C THR A 398 -14.72 -11.33 -9.12
N VAL A 399 -15.84 -11.34 -8.39
CA VAL A 399 -15.89 -11.73 -6.98
C VAL A 399 -17.03 -12.72 -6.77
N GLU A 400 -16.72 -13.87 -6.18
CA GLU A 400 -17.70 -14.92 -5.86
C GLU A 400 -17.50 -15.45 -4.43
N GLY A 401 -18.52 -15.30 -3.57
CA GLY A 401 -18.51 -15.90 -2.23
C GLY A 401 -17.42 -15.37 -1.29
N VAL A 402 -17.03 -14.09 -1.44
CA VAL A 402 -15.95 -13.48 -0.65
C VAL A 402 -16.49 -12.83 0.61
N ARG A 403 -15.74 -12.92 1.71
CA ARG A 403 -16.03 -12.19 2.95
C ARG A 403 -14.95 -11.15 3.22
N VAL A 404 -15.37 -9.91 3.39
CA VAL A 404 -14.54 -8.76 3.75
C VAL A 404 -14.91 -8.29 5.15
N SER A 405 -13.94 -8.06 6.03
CA SER A 405 -14.21 -7.47 7.34
C SER A 405 -13.14 -6.49 7.83
N ASP A 406 -13.53 -5.60 8.74
CA ASP A 406 -12.59 -4.77 9.52
C ASP A 406 -11.70 -3.89 8.62
N CYS A 407 -12.34 -3.07 7.77
CA CYS A 407 -11.67 -2.16 6.83
C CYS A 407 -11.85 -0.69 7.26
N GLY A 408 -10.75 0.07 7.31
CA GLY A 408 -10.78 1.48 7.74
C GLY A 408 -11.45 2.46 6.76
N LEU A 409 -11.56 2.07 5.48
CA LEU A 409 -12.30 2.78 4.44
C LEU A 409 -13.46 1.90 3.91
N SER A 410 -13.39 1.40 2.68
CA SER A 410 -14.49 0.66 2.04
C SER A 410 -14.22 -0.84 2.03
N GLY A 411 -15.24 -1.67 2.27
CA GLY A 411 -15.10 -3.12 2.06
C GLY A 411 -14.78 -3.46 0.60
N LEU A 412 -15.53 -2.87 -0.33
CA LEU A 412 -15.26 -2.90 -1.77
C LEU A 412 -15.28 -1.48 -2.32
N GLN A 413 -14.23 -1.08 -3.04
CA GLN A 413 -14.13 0.18 -3.77
C GLN A 413 -13.93 -0.10 -5.26
N ILE A 414 -14.79 0.46 -6.10
CA ILE A 414 -14.66 0.42 -7.55
C ILE A 414 -14.71 1.87 -8.03
N ASP A 415 -13.67 2.36 -8.70
CA ASP A 415 -13.60 3.75 -9.16
C ASP A 415 -13.12 3.86 -10.63
N ALA A 416 -13.07 5.09 -11.15
CA ALA A 416 -12.65 5.40 -12.51
C ALA A 416 -13.48 4.71 -13.62
N ALA A 417 -12.89 3.80 -14.39
CA ALA A 417 -13.55 3.02 -15.44
C ALA A 417 -13.48 1.50 -15.18
N ALA A 418 -13.19 1.11 -13.93
CA ALA A 418 -13.08 -0.28 -13.53
C ALA A 418 -14.42 -1.00 -13.66
N GLN A 419 -14.38 -2.27 -14.03
CA GLN A 419 -15.56 -3.12 -14.18
C GLN A 419 -15.59 -4.14 -13.05
N ALA A 420 -16.79 -4.42 -12.53
CA ALA A 420 -16.95 -5.38 -11.45
C ALA A 420 -18.19 -6.25 -11.63
N ARG A 421 -18.02 -7.56 -11.49
CA ARG A 421 -19.11 -8.53 -11.32
C ARG A 421 -18.94 -9.20 -9.96
N VAL A 422 -19.86 -8.93 -9.06
CA VAL A 422 -19.76 -9.33 -7.66
C VAL A 422 -21.00 -10.13 -7.30
N ARG A 423 -20.80 -11.36 -6.85
CA ARG A 423 -21.86 -12.27 -6.42
C ARG A 423 -21.54 -12.84 -5.04
N GLY A 424 -22.47 -12.75 -4.09
CA GLY A 424 -22.29 -13.37 -2.77
C GLY A 424 -21.18 -12.72 -1.93
N LEU A 425 -20.96 -11.41 -2.06
CA LEU A 425 -19.99 -10.67 -1.25
C LEU A 425 -20.62 -10.32 0.11
N SER A 426 -19.94 -10.69 1.21
CA SER A 426 -20.30 -10.27 2.56
C SER A 426 -19.31 -9.24 3.08
N VAL A 427 -19.76 -8.04 3.42
CA VAL A 427 -18.95 -6.97 4.04
C VAL A 427 -19.42 -6.73 5.48
N VAL A 428 -18.52 -6.85 6.44
CA VAL A 428 -18.81 -6.72 7.87
C VAL A 428 -17.87 -5.71 8.53
N ARG A 429 -18.39 -4.68 9.20
CA ARG A 429 -17.59 -3.66 9.91
C ARG A 429 -16.58 -2.95 9.01
N GLY A 430 -17.03 -1.89 8.35
CA GLY A 430 -16.16 -0.96 7.63
C GLY A 430 -16.73 0.45 7.63
N ARG A 431 -15.94 1.46 7.25
CA ARG A 431 -16.46 2.84 7.17
C ARG A 431 -17.57 2.93 6.13
N THR A 432 -17.34 2.41 4.94
CA THR A 432 -18.36 2.22 3.89
C THR A 432 -18.39 0.74 3.51
N GLY A 433 -19.57 0.17 3.26
CA GLY A 433 -19.64 -1.24 2.85
C GLY A 433 -19.10 -1.44 1.43
N ILE A 434 -19.84 -0.94 0.44
CA ILE A 434 -19.47 -1.00 -0.99
C ILE A 434 -19.57 0.41 -1.58
N SER A 435 -18.52 0.90 -2.24
CA SER A 435 -18.55 2.13 -3.03
C SER A 435 -18.31 1.82 -4.51
N ALA A 436 -19.31 2.11 -5.33
CA ALA A 436 -19.29 1.94 -6.77
C ALA A 436 -19.26 3.32 -7.45
N GLU A 437 -18.08 3.88 -7.62
CA GLU A 437 -17.78 5.21 -8.20
C GLU A 437 -17.16 5.08 -9.60
N SER A 438 -17.62 4.10 -10.37
CA SER A 438 -17.09 3.79 -11.69
C SER A 438 -18.04 4.20 -12.81
N THR A 439 -17.45 4.55 -13.94
CA THR A 439 -18.11 4.69 -15.25
C THR A 439 -18.21 3.36 -16.01
N GLY A 440 -17.49 2.33 -15.54
CA GLY A 440 -17.56 0.96 -16.04
C GLY A 440 -18.82 0.22 -15.58
N THR A 441 -18.97 -1.01 -16.07
CA THR A 441 -20.09 -1.88 -15.68
C THR A 441 -19.87 -2.43 -14.27
N VAL A 442 -20.81 -2.14 -13.36
CA VAL A 442 -20.81 -2.65 -11.98
C VAL A 442 -22.09 -3.42 -11.73
N VAL A 443 -21.95 -4.70 -11.42
CA VAL A 443 -23.06 -5.61 -11.10
C VAL A 443 -22.81 -6.22 -9.73
N LEU A 444 -23.75 -6.02 -8.81
CA LEU A 444 -23.75 -6.52 -7.44
C LEU A 444 -24.98 -7.43 -7.27
N GLU A 445 -24.75 -8.72 -7.03
CA GLU A 445 -25.81 -9.72 -6.83
C GLU A 445 -25.60 -10.44 -5.50
N GLU A 446 -26.66 -10.64 -4.73
CA GLU A 446 -26.60 -11.42 -3.48
C GLU A 446 -25.55 -10.89 -2.48
N CYS A 447 -25.33 -9.58 -2.43
CA CYS A 447 -24.35 -8.95 -1.54
C CYS A 447 -24.97 -8.61 -0.18
N ASP A 448 -24.30 -8.98 0.92
CA ASP A 448 -24.71 -8.69 2.29
C ASP A 448 -23.74 -7.67 2.93
N VAL A 449 -24.24 -6.50 3.31
CA VAL A 449 -23.47 -5.45 4.01
C VAL A 449 -24.03 -5.25 5.41
N THR A 450 -23.18 -5.41 6.43
CA THR A 450 -23.57 -5.30 7.84
C THR A 450 -22.62 -4.42 8.63
N GLU A 451 -23.15 -3.61 9.56
CA GLU A 451 -22.37 -2.83 10.53
C GLU A 451 -21.42 -1.81 9.86
N ALA A 452 -21.90 -1.08 8.85
CA ALA A 452 -21.11 -0.02 8.21
C ALA A 452 -21.21 1.30 9.02
N GLU A 453 -20.08 1.94 9.31
CA GLU A 453 -20.06 3.18 10.11
C GLU A 453 -20.75 4.36 9.41
N ARG A 454 -20.69 4.39 8.07
CA ARG A 454 -21.33 5.41 7.22
C ARG A 454 -22.40 4.78 6.33
N ALA A 455 -22.11 4.66 5.04
CA ALA A 455 -23.04 4.16 4.05
C ALA A 455 -22.86 2.65 3.87
N GLY A 456 -23.97 1.91 3.73
CA GLY A 456 -23.92 0.50 3.37
C GLY A 456 -23.42 0.32 1.94
N ILE A 457 -24.18 0.79 0.96
CA ILE A 457 -23.76 0.81 -0.45
C ILE A 457 -23.91 2.23 -1.01
N THR A 458 -22.90 2.68 -1.75
CA THR A 458 -22.90 3.97 -2.45
C THR A 458 -22.72 3.72 -3.95
N CYS A 459 -23.69 4.18 -4.75
CA CYS A 459 -23.51 4.37 -6.18
C CYS A 459 -23.05 5.80 -6.41
N GLY A 460 -21.87 5.99 -6.97
CA GLY A 460 -21.26 7.30 -7.20
C GLY A 460 -21.96 8.13 -8.29
N THR A 461 -21.39 9.29 -8.57
CA THR A 461 -21.92 10.22 -9.58
C THR A 461 -21.98 9.58 -10.96
N ALA A 462 -23.11 9.74 -11.65
CA ALA A 462 -23.33 9.26 -13.02
C ALA A 462 -23.07 7.75 -13.23
N THR A 463 -23.09 6.97 -12.15
CA THR A 463 -22.93 5.52 -12.21
C THR A 463 -24.24 4.83 -12.60
N SER A 464 -24.14 3.74 -13.36
CA SER A 464 -25.28 2.91 -13.80
C SER A 464 -25.20 1.48 -13.25
N ALA A 465 -24.93 1.36 -11.96
CA ALA A 465 -24.76 0.07 -11.29
C ALA A 465 -26.06 -0.76 -11.25
N VAL A 466 -25.93 -2.08 -11.29
CA VAL A 466 -27.04 -3.03 -11.13
C VAL A 466 -26.90 -3.71 -9.78
N LEU A 467 -27.93 -3.60 -8.94
CA LEU A 467 -28.00 -4.23 -7.62
C LEU A 467 -29.20 -5.19 -7.61
N ARG A 468 -28.96 -6.45 -7.27
CA ARG A 468 -29.99 -7.48 -7.14
C ARG A 468 -29.81 -8.30 -5.87
N ASP A 469 -30.91 -8.56 -5.17
CA ASP A 469 -30.90 -9.44 -3.99
C ASP A 469 -29.91 -9.02 -2.89
N CYS A 470 -29.56 -7.72 -2.83
CA CYS A 470 -28.61 -7.21 -1.84
C CYS A 470 -29.29 -6.93 -0.50
N ARG A 471 -28.65 -7.27 0.62
CA ARG A 471 -29.12 -6.95 1.97
C ARG A 471 -28.16 -6.00 2.66
N ILE A 472 -28.70 -4.93 3.23
CA ILE A 472 -27.95 -3.90 3.91
C ILE A 472 -28.56 -3.73 5.30
N SER A 473 -27.77 -3.84 6.36
CA SER A 473 -28.26 -3.64 7.73
C SER A 473 -27.26 -3.01 8.69
N GLY A 474 -27.74 -2.22 9.64
CA GLY A 474 -26.90 -1.66 10.71
C GLY A 474 -25.92 -0.63 10.17
N THR A 475 -26.41 0.41 9.50
CA THR A 475 -25.57 1.43 8.86
C THR A 475 -25.68 2.78 9.58
N GLY A 476 -24.58 3.51 9.74
CA GLY A 476 -24.59 4.78 10.48
C GLY A 476 -25.25 5.95 9.75
N THR A 477 -24.82 6.31 8.54
CA THR A 477 -25.34 7.51 7.84
C THR A 477 -26.45 7.21 6.87
N ALA A 478 -26.34 6.12 6.10
CA ALA A 478 -27.38 5.70 5.17
C ALA A 478 -27.25 4.23 4.80
N GLY A 479 -28.37 3.59 4.44
CA GLY A 479 -28.32 2.23 3.93
C GLY A 479 -27.77 2.17 2.50
N LEU A 480 -28.48 2.78 1.56
CA LEU A 480 -28.13 2.85 0.15
C LEU A 480 -28.14 4.31 -0.32
N VAL A 481 -27.05 4.76 -0.92
CA VAL A 481 -26.90 6.11 -1.48
C VAL A 481 -26.79 6.03 -2.99
N VAL A 482 -27.66 6.75 -3.69
CA VAL A 482 -27.58 6.97 -5.14
C VAL A 482 -27.04 8.37 -5.35
N GLY A 483 -25.82 8.47 -5.85
CA GLY A 483 -25.14 9.72 -6.13
C GLY A 483 -25.81 10.51 -7.24
N GLU A 484 -25.26 11.68 -7.51
CA GLU A 484 -25.84 12.58 -8.47
C GLU A 484 -25.88 12.03 -9.89
N ARG A 485 -27.00 12.26 -10.60
CA ARG A 485 -27.20 11.86 -12.00
C ARG A 485 -26.97 10.36 -12.22
N ALA A 486 -26.87 9.58 -11.14
CA ALA A 486 -26.70 8.15 -11.19
C ALA A 486 -28.04 7.52 -11.56
N THR A 487 -27.96 6.47 -12.36
CA THR A 487 -29.13 5.77 -12.91
C THR A 487 -29.09 4.28 -12.59
N PRO A 488 -28.86 3.89 -11.32
CA PRO A 488 -28.74 2.47 -10.99
C PRO A 488 -30.08 1.75 -11.12
N SER A 489 -30.00 0.45 -11.42
CA SER A 489 -31.12 -0.48 -11.35
C SER A 489 -31.01 -1.26 -10.04
N ILE A 490 -32.02 -1.18 -9.19
CA ILE A 490 -32.04 -1.79 -7.85
C ILE A 490 -33.29 -2.66 -7.75
N GLU A 491 -33.10 -3.98 -7.62
CA GLU A 491 -34.20 -4.95 -7.63
C GLU A 491 -34.06 -5.95 -6.48
N ASP A 492 -35.17 -6.28 -5.81
CA ASP A 492 -35.26 -7.29 -4.75
C ASP A 492 -34.28 -7.08 -3.56
N CYS A 493 -33.85 -5.83 -3.34
CA CYS A 493 -32.94 -5.45 -2.27
C CYS A 493 -33.66 -5.16 -0.94
N THR A 494 -32.95 -5.31 0.17
CA THR A 494 -33.45 -4.94 1.49
C THR A 494 -32.48 -4.04 2.25
N VAL A 495 -32.98 -2.95 2.83
CA VAL A 495 -32.26 -2.04 3.72
C VAL A 495 -32.95 -2.03 5.08
N ARG A 496 -32.20 -2.27 6.17
CA ARG A 496 -32.75 -2.25 7.53
C ARG A 496 -31.84 -1.56 8.52
N ASP A 497 -32.41 -1.06 9.62
CA ASP A 497 -31.64 -0.64 10.80
C ASP A 497 -30.57 0.42 10.45
N ALA A 498 -30.94 1.39 9.62
CA ALA A 498 -30.06 2.52 9.30
C ALA A 498 -30.24 3.61 10.36
N THR A 499 -29.19 4.05 11.05
CA THR A 499 -29.28 5.15 12.02
C THR A 499 -29.65 6.48 11.35
N GLY A 500 -29.23 6.66 10.09
CA GLY A 500 -29.68 7.76 9.23
C GLY A 500 -30.86 7.39 8.34
N SER A 501 -30.76 7.72 7.05
CA SER A 501 -31.84 7.43 6.08
C SER A 501 -31.60 6.09 5.38
N GLY A 502 -32.66 5.33 5.11
CA GLY A 502 -32.52 4.01 4.48
C GLY A 502 -32.04 4.09 3.02
N LEU A 503 -32.78 4.79 2.16
CA LEU A 503 -32.42 5.04 0.76
C LEU A 503 -32.34 6.55 0.48
N VAL A 504 -31.20 7.01 -0.01
CA VAL A 504 -30.94 8.44 -0.31
C VAL A 504 -30.69 8.62 -1.80
N LEU A 505 -31.46 9.49 -2.44
CA LEU A 505 -31.19 9.95 -3.80
C LEU A 505 -30.53 11.32 -3.76
N GLY A 506 -29.34 11.41 -4.36
CA GLY A 506 -28.68 12.66 -4.65
C GLY A 506 -29.42 13.47 -5.73
N PRO A 507 -29.03 14.72 -5.92
CA PRO A 507 -29.62 15.62 -6.90
C PRO A 507 -29.62 15.02 -8.29
N ALA A 508 -30.69 15.27 -9.04
CA ALA A 508 -30.85 14.79 -10.43
C ALA A 508 -30.57 13.28 -10.65
N ALA A 509 -30.51 12.46 -9.61
CA ALA A 509 -30.42 11.01 -9.73
C ALA A 509 -31.69 10.49 -10.43
N GLU A 510 -31.58 9.40 -11.18
CA GLU A 510 -32.71 8.76 -11.88
C GLU A 510 -32.69 7.23 -11.74
N PRO A 511 -32.74 6.66 -10.51
CA PRO A 511 -32.73 5.22 -10.32
C PRO A 511 -34.04 4.55 -10.76
N ARG A 512 -33.93 3.26 -11.07
CA ARG A 512 -35.07 2.34 -11.18
C ARG A 512 -35.02 1.39 -10.01
N VAL A 513 -36.05 1.42 -9.17
CA VAL A 513 -36.12 0.69 -7.90
C VAL A 513 -37.36 -0.19 -7.93
N LYS A 514 -37.19 -1.50 -7.77
CA LYS A 514 -38.29 -2.46 -7.83
C LYS A 514 -38.21 -3.46 -6.69
N SER A 515 -39.34 -3.75 -6.04
CA SER A 515 -39.44 -4.74 -4.96
C SER A 515 -38.48 -4.49 -3.78
N VAL A 516 -38.09 -3.23 -3.51
CA VAL A 516 -37.14 -2.91 -2.44
C VAL A 516 -37.87 -2.69 -1.12
N THR A 517 -37.36 -3.32 -0.05
CA THR A 517 -37.85 -3.08 1.31
C THR A 517 -36.86 -2.21 2.08
N VAL A 518 -37.31 -1.07 2.58
CA VAL A 518 -36.54 -0.21 3.50
C VAL A 518 -37.28 -0.13 4.82
N ALA A 519 -36.63 -0.52 5.92
CA ALA A 519 -37.29 -0.56 7.22
C ALA A 519 -36.42 -0.10 8.40
N ARG A 520 -37.05 0.46 9.43
CA ARG A 520 -36.40 0.87 10.69
C ARG A 520 -35.22 1.82 10.45
N SER A 521 -35.50 2.92 9.75
CA SER A 521 -34.52 3.99 9.53
C SER A 521 -34.67 5.04 10.62
N GLY A 522 -33.58 5.54 11.19
CA GLY A 522 -33.61 6.59 12.23
C GLY A 522 -34.08 7.95 11.69
N LYS A 523 -33.93 8.18 10.38
CA LYS A 523 -34.52 9.32 9.65
C LYS A 523 -35.57 8.81 8.64
N ASN A 524 -35.48 9.21 7.38
CA ASN A 524 -36.42 8.84 6.33
C ASN A 524 -36.12 7.43 5.81
N ASN A 525 -37.14 6.68 5.40
CA ASN A 525 -36.92 5.44 4.65
C ASN A 525 -36.47 5.76 3.22
N LEU A 526 -37.08 6.77 2.58
CA LEU A 526 -36.66 7.29 1.28
C LEU A 526 -36.46 8.81 1.38
N PHE A 527 -35.27 9.28 1.04
CA PHE A 527 -34.96 10.70 0.89
C PHE A 527 -34.68 10.99 -0.59
N VAL A 528 -35.50 11.83 -1.21
CA VAL A 528 -35.35 12.24 -2.61
C VAL A 528 -34.78 13.66 -2.67
N GLY A 529 -33.52 13.78 -3.11
CA GLY A 529 -32.81 15.06 -3.23
C GLY A 529 -33.34 15.96 -4.35
N GLU A 530 -32.78 17.18 -4.43
CA GLU A 530 -33.24 18.22 -5.35
C GLU A 530 -33.26 17.76 -6.81
N LYS A 531 -34.36 18.02 -7.53
CA LYS A 531 -34.52 17.65 -8.96
C LYS A 531 -34.35 16.16 -9.28
N ALA A 532 -34.19 15.29 -8.29
CA ALA A 532 -34.10 13.86 -8.52
C ALA A 532 -35.41 13.33 -9.10
N ARG A 533 -35.27 12.34 -9.98
CA ARG A 533 -36.36 11.60 -10.59
C ARG A 533 -36.11 10.14 -10.25
N GLY A 534 -37.10 9.29 -10.30
CA GLY A 534 -36.87 7.91 -9.93
C GLY A 534 -38.16 7.16 -10.03
N VAL A 535 -38.07 5.90 -10.42
CA VAL A 535 -39.24 5.03 -10.54
C VAL A 535 -39.12 3.98 -9.47
N PHE A 536 -40.11 3.93 -8.59
CA PHE A 536 -40.21 2.99 -7.47
C PHE A 536 -41.44 2.12 -7.67
N GLU A 537 -41.25 0.82 -7.83
CA GLU A 537 -42.33 -0.13 -8.11
C GLU A 537 -42.37 -1.21 -7.04
N HIS A 538 -43.52 -1.40 -6.39
CA HIS A 538 -43.73 -2.44 -5.37
C HIS A 538 -42.76 -2.37 -4.18
N CYS A 539 -42.33 -1.17 -3.80
CA CYS A 539 -41.43 -0.96 -2.67
C CYS A 539 -42.18 -0.87 -1.33
N VAL A 540 -41.53 -1.27 -0.25
CA VAL A 540 -42.07 -1.18 1.11
C VAL A 540 -41.20 -0.26 1.95
N PHE A 541 -41.81 0.77 2.54
CA PHE A 541 -41.15 1.71 3.45
C PHE A 541 -41.80 1.59 4.84
N ALA A 542 -41.07 1.07 5.84
CA ALA A 542 -41.64 0.73 7.14
C ALA A 542 -40.86 1.29 8.33
N GLY A 543 -41.48 1.97 9.30
CA GLY A 543 -40.79 2.41 10.52
C GLY A 543 -39.69 3.44 10.27
N ALA A 544 -40.07 4.63 9.80
CA ALA A 544 -39.17 5.78 9.75
C ALA A 544 -39.21 6.54 11.08
N GLY A 545 -38.08 7.15 11.44
CA GLY A 545 -37.88 7.81 12.72
C GLY A 545 -37.42 6.85 13.81
N ALA A 546 -36.53 7.34 14.67
CA ALA A 546 -36.11 6.69 15.90
C ALA A 546 -36.09 7.71 17.06
N ASP A 547 -36.10 7.20 18.29
CA ASP A 547 -35.90 8.00 19.51
C ASP A 547 -36.85 9.20 19.70
N GLY A 548 -38.10 9.06 19.25
CA GLY A 548 -39.14 10.08 19.42
C GLY A 548 -39.01 11.29 18.49
N GLN A 549 -38.09 11.24 17.50
CA GLN A 549 -38.04 12.24 16.42
C GLN A 549 -38.89 11.78 15.24
N SER A 550 -39.84 12.61 14.86
CA SER A 550 -40.73 12.36 13.72
C SER A 550 -40.01 12.70 12.41
N PHE A 551 -39.85 11.70 11.54
CA PHE A 551 -39.41 11.89 10.16
C PHE A 551 -40.42 11.25 9.21
N PRO A 552 -40.76 11.90 8.08
CA PRO A 552 -41.64 11.29 7.10
C PRO A 552 -40.95 10.08 6.47
N ALA A 553 -41.70 9.00 6.21
CA ALA A 553 -41.14 7.83 5.57
C ALA A 553 -40.56 8.13 4.19
N VAL A 554 -41.22 9.00 3.42
CA VAL A 554 -40.75 9.50 2.12
C VAL A 554 -40.61 11.02 2.17
N HIS A 555 -39.38 11.53 2.09
CA HIS A 555 -39.09 12.96 1.93
C HIS A 555 -38.80 13.30 0.47
N VAL A 556 -39.43 14.36 -0.04
CA VAL A 556 -39.32 14.78 -1.44
C VAL A 556 -38.90 16.24 -1.51
N ALA A 557 -37.62 16.50 -1.85
CA ALA A 557 -37.05 17.84 -1.90
C ALA A 557 -37.54 18.67 -3.11
N ALA A 558 -37.30 19.98 -3.06
CA ALA A 558 -37.78 20.93 -4.06
C ALA A 558 -37.39 20.55 -5.51
N GLY A 559 -38.37 20.67 -6.42
CA GLY A 559 -38.19 20.44 -7.86
C GLY A 559 -37.99 18.98 -8.27
N SER A 560 -38.01 18.03 -7.34
CA SER A 560 -37.95 16.60 -7.64
C SER A 560 -39.30 16.05 -8.10
N ALA A 561 -39.28 14.96 -8.85
CA ALA A 561 -40.48 14.33 -9.42
C ALA A 561 -40.36 12.79 -9.44
N PRO A 562 -40.28 12.14 -8.26
CA PRO A 562 -40.28 10.68 -8.17
C PRO A 562 -41.65 10.11 -8.55
N VAL A 563 -41.66 8.89 -9.10
CA VAL A 563 -42.85 8.11 -9.44
C VAL A 563 -42.87 6.86 -8.57
N LEU A 564 -43.87 6.72 -7.72
CA LEU A 564 -44.06 5.58 -6.84
C LEU A 564 -45.32 4.82 -7.29
N ARG A 565 -45.19 3.52 -7.56
CA ARG A 565 -46.27 2.65 -8.04
C ARG A 565 -46.41 1.40 -7.18
N GLY A 566 -47.60 1.13 -6.66
CA GLY A 566 -47.86 -0.07 -5.87
C GLY A 566 -47.03 -0.13 -4.58
N CYS A 567 -46.57 1.01 -4.05
CA CYS A 567 -45.70 1.07 -2.88
C CYS A 567 -46.52 1.06 -1.58
N LEU A 568 -45.99 0.41 -0.54
CA LEU A 568 -46.60 0.33 0.79
C LEU A 568 -45.77 1.14 1.79
N VAL A 569 -46.38 2.15 2.41
CA VAL A 569 -45.83 2.86 3.56
C VAL A 569 -46.51 2.36 4.82
N ARG A 570 -45.75 1.96 5.85
CA ARG A 570 -46.35 1.47 7.09
C ARG A 570 -45.57 1.78 8.36
N ASP A 571 -46.28 1.68 9.48
CA ASP A 571 -45.69 1.72 10.82
C ASP A 571 -44.83 2.98 11.06
N THR A 572 -45.29 4.14 10.59
CA THR A 572 -44.57 5.42 10.62
C THR A 572 -45.50 6.54 11.11
N GLU A 573 -44.94 7.64 11.62
CA GLU A 573 -45.77 8.78 12.03
C GLU A 573 -46.35 9.53 10.82
N GLU A 574 -45.51 9.87 9.84
CA GLU A 574 -45.90 10.52 8.59
C GLU A 574 -45.43 9.66 7.40
N ASP A 575 -46.27 9.52 6.37
CA ASP A 575 -45.94 8.71 5.20
C ASP A 575 -45.12 9.47 4.15
N VAL A 576 -45.51 10.70 3.81
CA VAL A 576 -44.83 11.53 2.82
C VAL A 576 -44.81 13.00 3.21
N ALA A 577 -43.66 13.65 3.05
CA ALA A 577 -43.53 15.10 3.05
C ALA A 577 -42.89 15.58 1.75
N ALA A 578 -43.46 16.62 1.14
CA ALA A 578 -42.98 17.19 -0.10
C ALA A 578 -42.74 18.70 0.03
N GLU A 579 -41.55 19.15 -0.37
CA GLU A 579 -41.18 20.56 -0.37
C GLU A 579 -41.84 21.34 -1.52
N LYS A 580 -41.81 22.67 -1.41
CA LYS A 580 -42.41 23.55 -2.42
C LYS A 580 -41.81 23.32 -3.81
N GLY A 581 -42.66 23.00 -4.78
CA GLY A 581 -42.27 22.77 -6.16
C GLY A 581 -41.87 21.31 -6.47
N ALA A 582 -41.86 20.42 -5.48
CA ALA A 582 -41.82 18.98 -5.72
C ALA A 582 -43.12 18.51 -6.42
N ARG A 583 -43.00 17.51 -7.28
CA ARG A 583 -44.11 16.92 -8.04
C ARG A 583 -44.06 15.38 -7.99
N PRO A 584 -44.14 14.76 -6.81
CA PRO A 584 -44.19 13.31 -6.70
C PRO A 584 -45.49 12.77 -7.32
N VAL A 585 -45.39 11.61 -7.99
CA VAL A 585 -46.53 10.88 -8.55
C VAL A 585 -46.71 9.59 -7.76
N PHE A 586 -47.91 9.38 -7.21
CA PHE A 586 -48.29 8.16 -6.53
C PHE A 586 -49.37 7.44 -7.35
N ASP A 587 -49.19 6.15 -7.58
CA ASP A 587 -50.09 5.28 -8.34
C ASP A 587 -50.30 3.99 -7.55
N ASP A 588 -51.51 3.73 -7.08
CA ASP A 588 -51.85 2.54 -6.27
C ASP A 588 -50.97 2.35 -5.02
N CYS A 589 -50.58 3.45 -4.36
CA CYS A 589 -49.79 3.41 -3.12
C CYS A 589 -50.69 3.34 -1.89
N LEU A 590 -50.27 2.60 -0.86
CA LEU A 590 -51.05 2.35 0.35
C LEU A 590 -50.31 2.80 1.61
N SER A 591 -51.04 3.42 2.55
CA SER A 591 -50.57 3.72 3.91
C SER A 591 -51.25 2.79 4.91
N ARG A 592 -50.48 2.13 5.78
CA ARG A 592 -51.00 1.24 6.84
C ARG A 592 -50.36 1.55 8.18
N ASN A 593 -51.17 1.76 9.22
CA ASN A 593 -50.66 2.10 10.55
C ASN A 593 -49.78 3.36 10.51
N VAL A 594 -50.30 4.42 9.88
CA VAL A 594 -49.65 5.73 9.77
C VAL A 594 -50.48 6.75 10.54
N SER A 595 -49.85 7.50 11.45
CA SER A 595 -50.55 8.46 12.33
C SER A 595 -51.08 9.67 11.56
N ASN A 596 -50.27 10.20 10.63
CA ASN A 596 -50.57 11.35 9.78
C ASN A 596 -50.42 10.96 8.29
N PRO A 597 -51.43 10.26 7.70
CA PRO A 597 -51.36 9.84 6.31
C PRO A 597 -51.62 11.02 5.37
N ALA A 598 -50.62 11.37 4.57
CA ALA A 598 -50.66 12.36 3.50
C ALA A 598 -50.65 11.71 2.10
N LEU A 599 -50.53 10.37 1.96
CA LEU A 599 -50.65 9.72 0.66
C LEU A 599 -52.07 9.88 0.06
N PRO A 600 -52.19 10.28 -1.22
CA PRO A 600 -53.49 10.39 -1.88
C PRO A 600 -54.10 9.00 -2.04
N THR A 601 -55.28 8.78 -1.43
CA THR A 601 -56.01 7.52 -1.52
C THR A 601 -56.88 7.49 -2.79
N GLY A 602 -56.29 7.20 -3.94
CA GLY A 602 -57.00 7.09 -5.24
C GLY A 602 -56.07 7.20 -6.47
N PRO A 603 -56.53 6.84 -7.67
CA PRO A 603 -55.68 6.86 -8.86
C PRO A 603 -55.42 8.30 -9.36
N LYS A 604 -54.13 8.67 -9.43
CA LYS A 604 -53.57 9.90 -10.05
C LYS A 604 -53.97 11.25 -9.45
N GLU A 605 -53.55 11.55 -8.22
CA GLU A 605 -53.49 12.94 -7.74
C GLU A 605 -52.09 13.31 -7.24
N ALA A 606 -51.58 14.45 -7.72
CA ALA A 606 -50.37 15.07 -7.19
C ALA A 606 -50.73 15.81 -5.91
N LEU A 607 -49.93 15.65 -4.85
CA LEU A 607 -50.17 16.31 -3.57
C LEU A 607 -50.11 17.85 -3.70
N PRO A 608 -51.07 18.59 -3.13
CA PRO A 608 -50.95 20.03 -3.01
C PRO A 608 -49.82 20.39 -2.03
N SER A 609 -48.93 21.29 -2.45
CA SER A 609 -47.80 21.81 -1.67
C SER A 609 -48.27 22.32 -0.31
N ALA A 610 -47.77 21.74 0.78
CA ALA A 610 -48.02 22.24 2.14
C ALA A 610 -47.33 23.60 2.34
N ALA A 611 -48.05 24.54 2.97
CA ALA A 611 -47.50 25.82 3.40
C ALA A 611 -46.68 25.62 4.69
N GLY A 612 -45.44 26.09 4.66
CA GLY A 612 -44.41 25.77 5.65
C GLY A 612 -44.68 26.28 7.07
N GLY A 613 -44.40 25.42 8.03
CA GLY A 613 -44.05 25.79 9.40
C GLY A 613 -42.53 25.79 9.55
N ASN A 614 -41.95 26.96 9.83
CA ASN A 614 -40.54 27.12 10.14
C ASN A 614 -40.17 26.32 11.40
N ALA A 615 -39.27 25.35 11.26
CA ALA A 615 -38.46 24.85 12.36
C ALA A 615 -37.00 24.86 11.90
N ALA A 616 -36.35 26.02 12.07
CA ALA A 616 -34.92 26.17 11.88
C ALA A 616 -34.18 25.46 13.01
N GLY A 617 -33.55 24.34 12.70
CA GLY A 617 -32.56 23.65 13.53
C GLY A 617 -31.26 23.49 12.76
N GLY A 618 -30.67 24.61 12.32
CA GLY A 618 -29.38 24.64 11.64
C GLY A 618 -28.24 24.71 12.65
N THR A 619 -27.34 23.74 12.60
CA THR A 619 -26.02 23.81 13.22
C THR A 619 -25.27 25.04 12.72
N SER A 620 -25.10 26.00 13.62
CA SER A 620 -24.33 27.23 13.43
C SER A 620 -22.86 26.91 13.10
N ALA A 621 -22.40 27.36 11.93
CA ALA A 621 -21.04 27.85 11.80
C ALA A 621 -20.97 29.16 12.60
N ARG A 622 -19.94 29.31 13.43
CA ARG A 622 -19.78 30.47 14.31
C ARG A 622 -19.51 31.72 13.49
N GLU A 623 -20.50 32.62 13.41
CA GLU A 623 -20.28 34.02 13.09
C GLU A 623 -19.54 34.67 14.27
N THR A 624 -18.38 35.28 14.02
CA THR A 624 -17.75 36.17 14.98
C THR A 624 -18.18 37.61 14.65
N GLU A 625 -18.76 38.29 15.64
CA GLU A 625 -19.20 39.70 15.58
C GLU A 625 -18.12 40.63 15.02
N ALA A 626 -18.57 41.67 14.29
CA ALA A 626 -17.72 42.73 13.76
C ALA A 626 -17.00 43.50 14.89
N PRO A 627 -15.69 43.75 14.81
CA PRO A 627 -14.97 44.54 15.80
C PRO A 627 -15.29 46.04 15.72
N PRO A 628 -14.96 46.83 16.77
CA PRO A 628 -15.07 48.29 16.76
C PRO A 628 -14.20 48.94 15.66
N GLU A 629 -14.42 50.23 15.38
CA GLU A 629 -13.59 51.02 14.45
C GLU A 629 -12.15 51.18 14.97
N ASP A 630 -11.31 50.16 14.76
CA ASP A 630 -9.88 50.22 15.05
C ASP A 630 -9.18 51.13 14.03
N THR A 631 -8.27 51.99 14.49
CA THR A 631 -7.50 52.83 13.57
C THR A 631 -6.43 52.01 12.86
N LEU A 632 -5.99 52.46 11.68
CA LEU A 632 -4.92 51.79 10.94
C LEU A 632 -3.61 51.68 11.75
N GLU A 633 -3.32 52.66 12.61
CA GLU A 633 -2.13 52.65 13.46
C GLU A 633 -2.21 51.54 14.52
N ASP A 634 -3.40 51.34 15.12
CA ASP A 634 -3.64 50.29 16.11
C ASP A 634 -3.48 48.89 15.50
N LEU A 635 -4.03 48.68 14.30
CA LEU A 635 -3.96 47.39 13.60
C LEU A 635 -2.55 47.03 13.12
N LEU A 636 -1.75 48.03 12.75
CA LEU A 636 -0.33 47.83 12.41
C LEU A 636 0.49 47.52 13.66
N ALA A 637 0.20 48.16 14.80
CA ALA A 637 0.82 47.83 16.08
C ALA A 637 0.44 46.41 16.54
N GLU A 638 -0.81 45.97 16.33
CA GLU A 638 -1.26 44.60 16.61
C GLU A 638 -0.50 43.58 15.74
N LEU A 639 -0.29 43.88 14.45
CA LEU A 639 0.50 43.06 13.54
C LEU A 639 1.97 42.97 13.99
N ASP A 640 2.58 44.10 14.39
CA ASP A 640 3.97 44.15 14.87
C ASP A 640 4.14 43.37 16.19
N GLY A 641 3.10 43.31 17.02
CA GLY A 641 3.07 42.58 18.29
C GLY A 641 2.97 41.06 18.18
N LEU A 642 2.67 40.49 17.01
CA LEU A 642 2.69 39.04 16.82
C LEU A 642 4.12 38.50 16.95
N ALA A 643 4.29 37.38 17.66
CA ALA A 643 5.61 36.74 17.78
C ALA A 643 6.15 36.30 16.41
N GLY A 644 7.42 36.60 16.14
CA GLY A 644 8.10 36.28 14.88
C GLY A 644 7.47 36.95 13.65
N LEU A 645 7.52 36.25 12.50
CA LEU A 645 6.89 36.66 11.23
C LEU A 645 7.45 37.94 10.58
N ASP A 646 8.71 38.29 10.84
CA ASP A 646 9.34 39.54 10.36
C ASP A 646 9.16 39.79 8.85
N ARG A 647 9.33 38.73 8.05
CA ARG A 647 9.13 38.79 6.60
C ARG A 647 7.68 39.09 6.23
N VAL A 648 6.72 38.42 6.86
CA VAL A 648 5.28 38.63 6.62
C VAL A 648 4.87 40.03 7.07
N LYS A 649 5.35 40.51 8.22
CA LYS A 649 5.12 41.88 8.72
C LYS A 649 5.60 42.91 7.70
N HIS A 650 6.81 42.73 7.17
CA HIS A 650 7.38 43.60 6.15
C HIS A 650 6.55 43.59 4.85
N ASP A 651 6.16 42.41 4.38
CA ASP A 651 5.39 42.25 3.14
C ASP A 651 3.98 42.84 3.28
N VAL A 652 3.32 42.64 4.41
CA VAL A 652 2.00 43.23 4.71
C VAL A 652 2.11 44.75 4.82
N SER A 653 3.11 45.30 5.52
CA SER A 653 3.34 46.74 5.59
C SER A 653 3.57 47.37 4.20
N SER A 654 4.30 46.66 3.33
CA SER A 654 4.54 47.08 1.95
C SER A 654 3.26 47.04 1.10
N LEU A 655 2.42 46.03 1.29
CA LEU A 655 1.09 45.93 0.65
C LEU A 655 0.19 47.08 1.07
N VAL A 656 0.15 47.42 2.37
CA VAL A 656 -0.65 48.54 2.90
C VAL A 656 -0.25 49.86 2.26
N LYS A 657 1.07 50.15 2.18
CA LYS A 657 1.58 51.38 1.55
C LYS A 657 1.21 51.47 0.06
N LEU A 658 1.27 50.34 -0.65
CA LEU A 658 0.86 50.27 -2.05
C LEU A 658 -0.65 50.54 -2.19
N MET A 659 -1.46 49.92 -1.34
CA MET A 659 -2.91 50.06 -1.30
C MET A 659 -3.37 51.49 -0.94
N GLN A 660 -2.70 52.15 0.01
CA GLN A 660 -2.90 53.58 0.31
C GLN A 660 -2.60 54.47 -0.92
N THR A 661 -1.60 54.11 -1.72
CA THR A 661 -1.25 54.84 -2.94
C THR A 661 -2.31 54.65 -4.03
N VAL A 662 -2.88 53.45 -4.16
CA VAL A 662 -4.01 53.17 -5.05
C VAL A 662 -5.23 54.01 -4.66
N ARG A 663 -5.61 54.00 -3.38
CA ARG A 663 -6.74 54.80 -2.88
C ARG A 663 -6.57 56.30 -3.14
N ARG A 664 -5.38 56.86 -2.85
CA ARG A 664 -5.08 58.28 -3.15
C ARG A 664 -5.21 58.61 -4.63
N ARG A 665 -4.89 57.68 -5.53
CA ARG A 665 -5.07 57.88 -6.99
C ARG A 665 -6.54 57.89 -7.37
N GLU A 666 -7.34 56.96 -6.83
CA GLU A 666 -8.78 56.89 -7.06
C GLU A 666 -9.51 58.13 -6.54
N GLU A 667 -9.15 58.62 -5.34
CA GLU A 667 -9.68 59.87 -4.76
C GLU A 667 -9.35 61.10 -5.61
N MET A 668 -8.22 61.07 -6.34
CA MET A 668 -7.82 62.12 -7.28
C MET A 668 -8.37 61.90 -8.71
N GLY A 669 -9.21 60.88 -8.93
CA GLY A 669 -9.77 60.55 -10.24
C GLY A 669 -8.75 60.02 -11.25
N LEU A 670 -7.57 59.58 -10.79
CA LEU A 670 -6.52 58.99 -11.63
C LEU A 670 -6.76 57.49 -11.80
N ALA A 671 -6.47 56.96 -12.99
CA ALA A 671 -6.55 55.52 -13.23
C ALA A 671 -5.62 54.75 -12.28
N ALA A 672 -6.20 53.87 -11.48
CA ALA A 672 -5.45 52.94 -10.65
C ALA A 672 -4.73 51.90 -11.52
N PRO A 673 -3.49 51.51 -11.17
CA PRO A 673 -2.84 50.39 -11.83
C PRO A 673 -3.65 49.09 -11.60
N PRO A 674 -3.74 48.18 -12.58
CA PRO A 674 -4.48 46.94 -12.46
C PRO A 674 -3.73 45.96 -11.56
N LEU A 675 -3.91 46.12 -10.24
CA LEU A 675 -3.31 45.27 -9.23
C LEU A 675 -4.36 44.29 -8.71
N SER A 676 -4.08 42.99 -8.80
CA SER A 676 -4.88 42.01 -8.08
C SER A 676 -4.66 42.17 -6.58
N ARG A 677 -5.77 42.14 -5.82
CA ARG A 677 -5.77 42.22 -4.36
C ARG A 677 -5.68 40.83 -3.70
N HIS A 678 -5.74 39.75 -4.48
CA HIS A 678 -5.74 38.36 -3.99
C HIS A 678 -4.33 37.86 -3.67
N LEU A 679 -4.20 37.06 -2.60
CA LEU A 679 -2.90 36.63 -2.07
C LEU A 679 -2.82 35.10 -1.91
N VAL A 680 -1.61 34.57 -2.00
CA VAL A 680 -1.28 33.17 -1.68
C VAL A 680 -0.50 33.14 -0.37
N PHE A 681 -0.97 32.41 0.63
CA PHE A 681 -0.26 32.21 1.90
C PHE A 681 0.36 30.81 1.91
N THR A 682 1.69 30.74 2.04
CA THR A 682 2.41 29.45 2.04
C THR A 682 3.13 29.22 3.35
N GLY A 683 3.07 28.01 3.90
CA GLY A 683 3.82 27.65 5.12
C GLY A 683 3.17 26.50 5.89
N ASN A 684 3.91 25.91 6.84
CA ASN A 684 3.42 24.78 7.65
C ASN A 684 2.23 25.15 8.54
N PRO A 685 1.44 24.18 9.05
CA PRO A 685 0.35 24.43 9.98
C PRO A 685 0.82 25.19 11.22
N GLY A 686 -0.01 26.10 11.74
CA GLY A 686 0.28 26.82 12.99
C GLY A 686 1.30 27.97 12.88
N THR A 687 1.67 28.41 11.68
CA THR A 687 2.56 29.56 11.45
C THR A 687 1.85 30.94 11.45
N GLY A 688 0.58 31.02 11.85
CA GLY A 688 -0.13 32.30 11.97
C GLY A 688 -0.87 32.81 10.71
N LYS A 689 -0.96 32.01 9.65
CA LYS A 689 -1.67 32.36 8.38
C LYS A 689 -3.06 32.95 8.58
N THR A 690 -3.93 32.26 9.32
CA THR A 690 -5.31 32.69 9.57
C THR A 690 -5.38 33.97 10.41
N THR A 691 -4.49 34.11 11.41
CA THR A 691 -4.39 35.31 12.24
C THR A 691 -4.02 36.53 11.41
N VAL A 692 -3.01 36.40 10.53
CA VAL A 692 -2.60 37.49 9.63
C VAL A 692 -3.68 37.79 8.59
N ALA A 693 -4.41 36.79 8.08
CA ALA A 693 -5.52 37.01 7.14
C ALA A 693 -6.64 37.87 7.76
N ARG A 694 -6.96 37.62 9.04
CA ARG A 694 -7.95 38.39 9.80
C ARG A 694 -7.52 39.85 10.00
N LEU A 695 -6.26 40.06 10.40
CA LEU A 695 -5.67 41.39 10.53
C LEU A 695 -5.65 42.13 9.20
N TYR A 696 -5.27 41.44 8.12
CA TYR A 696 -5.21 42.03 6.79
C TYR A 696 -6.58 42.54 6.32
N GLY A 697 -7.67 41.79 6.59
CA GLY A 697 -9.04 42.24 6.30
C GLY A 697 -9.41 43.53 7.04
N ARG A 698 -9.17 43.59 8.35
CA ARG A 698 -9.40 44.79 9.18
C ARG A 698 -8.58 45.98 8.68
N ILE A 699 -7.31 45.76 8.34
CA ILE A 699 -6.43 46.79 7.79
C ILE A 699 -6.97 47.34 6.47
N LEU A 700 -7.45 46.49 5.56
CA LEU A 700 -8.03 46.94 4.29
C LEU A 700 -9.33 47.73 4.47
N ALA A 701 -10.14 47.40 5.49
CA ALA A 701 -11.32 48.18 5.85
C ALA A 701 -10.94 49.56 6.44
N ALA A 702 -9.95 49.62 7.33
CA ALA A 702 -9.42 50.89 7.86
C ALA A 702 -8.81 51.77 6.76
N VAL A 703 -8.20 51.15 5.74
CA VAL A 703 -7.71 51.80 4.51
C VAL A 703 -8.84 52.06 3.52
N GLY A 704 -10.10 51.74 3.82
CA GLY A 704 -11.28 52.06 3.01
C GLY A 704 -11.35 51.35 1.66
N LEU A 705 -10.67 50.21 1.53
CA LEU A 705 -10.70 49.35 0.34
C LEU A 705 -11.68 48.19 0.45
N LEU A 706 -12.14 47.89 1.67
CA LEU A 706 -13.20 46.92 1.96
C LEU A 706 -14.24 47.59 2.87
N GLU A 707 -15.50 47.19 2.73
CA GLU A 707 -16.61 47.78 3.50
C GLU A 707 -16.56 47.41 4.99
N ARG A 708 -16.18 46.16 5.31
CA ARG A 708 -16.25 45.57 6.67
C ARG A 708 -14.97 44.90 7.13
N GLY A 709 -14.21 44.29 6.22
CA GLY A 709 -12.93 43.65 6.53
C GLY A 709 -13.02 42.36 7.36
N HIS A 710 -14.22 41.76 7.50
CA HIS A 710 -14.40 40.49 8.22
C HIS A 710 -13.78 39.32 7.45
N LEU A 711 -13.39 38.26 8.17
CA LEU A 711 -12.80 37.06 7.61
C LEU A 711 -13.85 35.93 7.54
N VAL A 712 -14.04 35.34 6.36
CA VAL A 712 -14.78 34.10 6.16
C VAL A 712 -13.76 33.00 5.86
N GLU A 713 -13.68 32.02 6.77
CA GLU A 713 -12.79 30.86 6.62
C GLU A 713 -13.56 29.73 5.94
N ALA A 714 -12.92 29.13 4.93
CA ALA A 714 -13.47 28.05 4.14
C ALA A 714 -12.40 26.98 3.88
N ASP A 715 -12.82 25.74 3.82
CA ASP A 715 -12.02 24.63 3.33
C ASP A 715 -12.72 24.01 2.09
N ARG A 716 -12.19 22.89 1.59
CA ARG A 716 -12.84 22.15 0.50
C ARG A 716 -14.28 21.79 0.81
N SER A 717 -14.58 21.38 2.05
CA SER A 717 -15.93 20.96 2.43
C SER A 717 -16.93 22.13 2.46
N ALA A 718 -16.45 23.35 2.72
CA ALA A 718 -17.26 24.56 2.69
C ALA A 718 -17.59 24.98 1.24
N LEU A 719 -16.67 24.77 0.28
CA LEU A 719 -16.83 25.23 -1.11
C LEU A 719 -17.45 24.18 -2.03
N VAL A 720 -17.10 22.91 -1.83
CA VAL A 720 -17.52 21.80 -2.69
C VAL A 720 -18.81 21.16 -2.15
N GLY A 721 -19.81 21.00 -3.01
CA GLY A 721 -21.04 20.30 -2.66
C GLY A 721 -20.79 18.80 -2.48
N GLU A 722 -21.59 18.16 -1.61
CA GLU A 722 -21.59 16.69 -1.48
C GLU A 722 -22.20 16.00 -2.71
N TYR A 723 -22.80 16.80 -3.58
CA TYR A 723 -23.51 16.42 -4.78
C TYR A 723 -23.15 17.40 -5.91
N VAL A 724 -23.24 17.00 -7.18
CA VAL A 724 -23.04 17.90 -8.34
C VAL A 724 -24.14 18.98 -8.47
N GLY A 725 -23.80 20.10 -9.10
CA GLY A 725 -24.70 21.26 -9.18
C GLY A 725 -24.96 21.98 -7.85
N HIS A 726 -24.54 21.42 -6.71
CA HIS A 726 -24.49 22.11 -5.42
C HIS A 726 -23.19 22.89 -5.25
N THR A 727 -22.12 22.55 -5.97
CA THR A 727 -20.80 23.18 -5.80
C THR A 727 -20.78 24.64 -6.23
N GLY A 728 -21.28 24.98 -7.42
CA GLY A 728 -21.40 26.38 -7.85
C GLY A 728 -22.19 27.25 -6.86
N PRO A 729 -23.45 26.90 -6.51
CA PRO A 729 -24.25 27.65 -5.54
C PRO A 729 -23.63 27.72 -4.14
N LYS A 730 -22.95 26.65 -3.69
CA LYS A 730 -22.31 26.62 -2.37
C LYS A 730 -21.06 27.50 -2.34
N THR A 731 -20.21 27.42 -3.36
CA THR A 731 -19.07 28.32 -3.56
C THR A 731 -19.54 29.79 -3.64
N ALA A 732 -20.61 30.05 -4.39
CA ALA A 732 -21.18 31.40 -4.49
C ALA A 732 -21.72 31.92 -3.15
N ARG A 733 -22.43 31.09 -2.36
CA ARG A 733 -22.90 31.48 -1.03
C ARG A 733 -21.75 31.84 -0.08
N VAL A 734 -20.70 31.03 -0.05
CA VAL A 734 -19.53 31.29 0.80
C VAL A 734 -18.79 32.55 0.33
N PHE A 735 -18.69 32.77 -0.99
CA PHE A 735 -18.13 34.00 -1.54
C PHE A 735 -18.98 35.24 -1.20
N ASP A 736 -20.31 35.13 -1.30
CA ASP A 736 -21.24 36.22 -0.97
C ASP A 736 -21.20 36.58 0.52
N GLN A 737 -20.99 35.59 1.41
CA GLN A 737 -20.73 35.84 2.83
C GLN A 737 -19.45 36.66 3.05
N ALA A 738 -18.47 36.55 2.17
CA ALA A 738 -17.20 37.29 2.25
C ALA A 738 -17.27 38.69 1.60
N ARG A 739 -18.41 39.11 1.02
CA ARG A 739 -18.59 40.45 0.44
C ARG A 739 -18.32 41.56 1.44
N GLY A 740 -17.47 42.50 1.05
CA GLY A 740 -16.96 43.56 1.90
C GLY A 740 -15.83 43.11 2.84
N GLY A 741 -15.31 41.90 2.68
CA GLY A 741 -14.33 41.27 3.57
C GLY A 741 -13.33 40.37 2.83
N VAL A 742 -12.80 39.38 3.55
CA VAL A 742 -11.77 38.45 3.08
C VAL A 742 -12.31 37.02 3.08
N LEU A 743 -12.19 36.32 1.94
CA LEU A 743 -12.43 34.88 1.84
C LEU A 743 -11.10 34.15 1.97
N PHE A 744 -10.91 33.40 3.06
CA PHE A 744 -9.72 32.61 3.31
C PHE A 744 -9.99 31.13 3.05
N ILE A 745 -9.30 30.55 2.07
CA ILE A 745 -9.44 29.15 1.68
C ILE A 745 -8.22 28.37 2.15
N ASP A 746 -8.37 27.56 3.19
CA ASP A 746 -7.29 26.71 3.69
C ASP A 746 -7.13 25.43 2.86
N GLU A 747 -5.89 24.97 2.74
CA GLU A 747 -5.48 23.84 1.90
C GLU A 747 -6.09 23.87 0.49
N ALA A 748 -6.05 25.03 -0.17
CA ALA A 748 -6.74 25.27 -1.45
C ALA A 748 -6.32 24.30 -2.57
N TYR A 749 -5.09 23.77 -2.50
CA TYR A 749 -4.59 22.75 -3.42
C TYR A 749 -5.44 21.46 -3.43
N SER A 750 -6.16 21.18 -2.35
CA SER A 750 -7.09 20.05 -2.25
C SER A 750 -8.22 20.14 -3.28
N LEU A 751 -8.51 21.32 -3.83
CA LEU A 751 -9.46 21.51 -4.94
C LEU A 751 -8.94 20.91 -6.26
N THR A 752 -7.63 20.73 -6.40
CA THR A 752 -6.96 20.25 -7.64
C THR A 752 -6.31 18.88 -7.55
N GLN A 753 -6.03 18.35 -6.34
CA GLN A 753 -5.18 17.16 -6.15
C GLN A 753 -5.85 15.80 -6.41
N TYR A 754 -7.13 15.76 -6.75
CA TYR A 754 -7.82 14.52 -7.11
C TYR A 754 -7.96 14.41 -8.63
N THR A 755 -7.00 13.77 -9.30
CA THR A 755 -7.17 13.29 -10.68
C THR A 755 -7.95 11.96 -10.65
N GLY A 756 -9.22 12.06 -10.28
CA GLY A 756 -10.25 11.03 -10.42
C GLY A 756 -11.56 11.75 -10.79
N THR A 757 -12.55 11.02 -11.28
CA THR A 757 -13.81 11.45 -11.95
C THR A 757 -14.75 12.45 -11.23
N ASN A 758 -14.31 13.24 -10.25
CA ASN A 758 -15.11 14.26 -9.56
C ASN A 758 -14.72 15.69 -9.97
N ASP A 759 -15.42 16.22 -10.99
CA ASP A 759 -15.31 17.56 -11.60
C ASP A 759 -15.68 18.73 -10.65
N PHE A 760 -16.04 18.45 -9.39
CA PHE A 760 -16.60 19.45 -8.46
C PHE A 760 -15.55 20.44 -7.95
N GLY A 761 -14.31 19.98 -7.77
CA GLY A 761 -13.21 20.88 -7.42
C GLY A 761 -12.95 21.91 -8.52
N GLN A 762 -13.05 21.50 -9.78
CA GLN A 762 -12.92 22.38 -10.94
C GLN A 762 -14.12 23.32 -11.09
N GLU A 763 -15.35 22.84 -10.81
CA GLU A 763 -16.55 23.69 -10.76
C GLU A 763 -16.42 24.80 -9.69
N ALA A 764 -15.89 24.46 -8.50
CA ALA A 764 -15.61 25.44 -7.45
C ALA A 764 -14.57 26.47 -7.90
N ILE A 765 -13.47 26.03 -8.53
CA ILE A 765 -12.43 26.92 -9.05
C ILE A 765 -12.99 27.83 -10.15
N ALA A 766 -13.77 27.30 -11.09
CA ALA A 766 -14.38 28.07 -12.17
C ALA A 766 -15.36 29.12 -11.63
N THR A 767 -16.18 28.74 -10.65
CA THR A 767 -17.12 29.65 -9.98
C THR A 767 -16.36 30.74 -9.22
N LEU A 768 -15.33 30.37 -8.46
CA LEU A 768 -14.48 31.29 -7.72
C LEU A 768 -13.78 32.29 -8.66
N LEU A 769 -13.18 31.82 -9.76
CA LEU A 769 -12.51 32.67 -10.75
C LEU A 769 -13.47 33.69 -11.38
N LYS A 770 -14.70 33.27 -11.69
CA LYS A 770 -15.75 34.17 -12.21
C LYS A 770 -16.10 35.24 -11.18
N LEU A 771 -16.38 34.85 -9.94
CA LEU A 771 -16.75 35.79 -8.87
C LEU A 771 -15.60 36.74 -8.49
N MET A 772 -14.35 36.28 -8.54
CA MET A 772 -13.16 37.11 -8.36
C MET A 772 -13.02 38.18 -9.45
N GLU A 773 -13.50 37.92 -10.68
CA GLU A 773 -13.52 38.93 -11.74
C GLU A 773 -14.67 39.91 -11.55
N ASP A 774 -15.88 39.39 -11.33
CA ASP A 774 -17.11 40.18 -11.23
C ASP A 774 -17.12 41.09 -9.98
N HIS A 775 -16.43 40.68 -8.90
CA HIS A 775 -16.43 41.34 -7.59
C HIS A 775 -15.02 41.66 -7.07
N ARG A 776 -14.09 42.03 -7.96
CA ARG A 776 -12.67 42.27 -7.65
C ARG A 776 -12.40 43.39 -6.62
N ASP A 777 -13.33 44.34 -6.48
CA ASP A 777 -13.21 45.49 -5.58
C ASP A 777 -13.93 45.24 -4.23
N ASP A 778 -14.78 44.22 -4.16
CA ASP A 778 -15.66 43.95 -3.01
C ASP A 778 -15.14 42.80 -2.11
N VAL A 779 -14.30 41.90 -2.63
CA VAL A 779 -13.82 40.71 -1.91
C VAL A 779 -12.34 40.48 -2.14
N VAL A 780 -11.59 40.21 -1.07
CA VAL A 780 -10.21 39.70 -1.17
C VAL A 780 -10.17 38.20 -0.88
N VAL A 781 -9.87 37.40 -1.90
CA VAL A 781 -9.59 35.97 -1.74
C VAL A 781 -8.12 35.73 -1.34
N ILE A 782 -7.91 34.95 -0.29
CA ILE A 782 -6.61 34.45 0.17
C ILE A 782 -6.64 32.92 0.12
N VAL A 783 -5.72 32.31 -0.63
CA VAL A 783 -5.57 30.84 -0.67
C VAL A 783 -4.35 30.42 0.14
N ALA A 784 -4.50 29.42 1.00
CA ALA A 784 -3.44 28.97 1.90
C ALA A 784 -3.08 27.49 1.72
N GLY A 785 -1.83 27.15 2.01
CA GLY A 785 -1.36 25.76 1.98
C GLY A 785 0.15 25.60 2.07
N TYR A 786 0.63 24.39 1.79
CA TYR A 786 2.06 24.10 1.76
C TYR A 786 2.74 24.74 0.52
N PRO A 787 4.01 25.17 0.62
CA PRO A 787 4.67 25.92 -0.45
C PRO A 787 4.67 25.25 -1.83
N ARG A 788 5.01 23.95 -1.91
CA ARG A 788 5.08 23.21 -3.18
C ARG A 788 3.69 22.96 -3.76
N GLU A 789 2.76 22.56 -2.92
CA GLU A 789 1.39 22.23 -3.29
C GLU A 789 0.63 23.48 -3.79
N MET A 790 0.89 24.65 -3.18
CA MET A 790 0.35 25.92 -3.64
C MET A 790 0.96 26.39 -4.95
N GLU A 791 2.25 26.14 -5.20
CA GLU A 791 2.87 26.42 -6.49
C GLU A 791 2.20 25.60 -7.61
N VAL A 792 1.95 24.32 -7.37
CA VAL A 792 1.24 23.43 -8.30
C VAL A 792 -0.21 23.91 -8.49
N PHE A 793 -0.91 24.26 -7.42
CA PHE A 793 -2.29 24.76 -7.47
C PHE A 793 -2.41 26.03 -8.33
N VAL A 794 -1.57 27.04 -8.09
CA VAL A 794 -1.61 28.31 -8.84
C VAL A 794 -1.30 28.07 -10.33
N ARG A 795 -0.39 27.14 -10.63
CA ARG A 795 -0.02 26.78 -12.01
C ARG A 795 -1.02 25.86 -12.71
N SER A 796 -1.95 25.24 -11.97
CA SER A 796 -2.91 24.29 -12.53
C SER A 796 -3.93 24.93 -13.48
N ASN A 797 -4.19 26.24 -13.32
CA ASN A 797 -5.13 26.98 -14.15
C ASN A 797 -4.58 28.40 -14.44
N PRO A 798 -4.46 28.80 -15.72
CA PRO A 798 -3.97 30.14 -16.08
C PRO A 798 -4.75 31.29 -15.42
N GLY A 799 -6.05 31.10 -15.16
CA GLY A 799 -6.90 32.08 -14.48
C GLY A 799 -6.56 32.27 -13.00
N LEU A 800 -6.04 31.23 -12.34
CA LEU A 800 -5.51 31.33 -10.97
C LEU A 800 -4.19 32.09 -10.97
N ALA A 801 -3.25 31.75 -11.86
CA ALA A 801 -1.96 32.44 -11.99
C ALA A 801 -2.10 33.94 -12.30
N SER A 802 -3.12 34.34 -13.08
CA SER A 802 -3.36 35.75 -13.40
C SER A 802 -3.94 36.54 -12.21
N ARG A 803 -4.71 35.88 -11.34
CA ARG A 803 -5.38 36.52 -10.19
C ARG A 803 -4.54 36.44 -8.92
N PHE A 804 -3.71 35.42 -8.74
CA PHE A 804 -2.84 35.25 -7.58
C PHE A 804 -1.40 35.62 -7.91
N THR A 805 -1.10 36.92 -7.92
CA THR A 805 0.21 37.44 -8.37
C THR A 805 1.24 37.61 -7.25
N ARG A 806 0.85 37.42 -5.99
CA ARG A 806 1.71 37.60 -4.81
C ARG A 806 1.57 36.45 -3.83
N THR A 807 2.71 36.00 -3.32
CA THR A 807 2.81 34.92 -2.34
C THR A 807 3.52 35.42 -1.10
N LEU A 808 2.90 35.24 0.07
CA LEU A 808 3.51 35.46 1.38
C LEU A 808 3.99 34.12 1.93
N LEU A 809 5.26 34.07 2.35
CA LEU A 809 5.87 32.90 2.97
C LEU A 809 5.86 33.04 4.49
N PHE A 810 5.19 32.10 5.14
CA PHE A 810 5.14 31.95 6.59
C PHE A 810 6.14 30.87 7.00
N GLU A 811 7.28 31.32 7.51
CA GLU A 811 8.37 30.47 7.99
C GLU A 811 7.99 29.79 9.32
N ASP A 812 8.66 28.69 9.63
CA ASP A 812 8.49 28.00 10.91
C ASP A 812 9.06 28.86 12.05
N TYR A 813 8.39 28.82 13.20
CA TYR A 813 8.86 29.55 14.38
C TYR A 813 10.18 28.97 14.91
N GLY A 814 11.07 29.86 15.32
CA GLY A 814 12.24 29.58 16.13
C GLY A 814 11.85 29.07 17.54
N SER A 815 12.80 28.44 18.24
CA SER A 815 12.54 27.91 19.59
C SER A 815 12.14 29.02 20.54
N ALA A 816 12.85 30.16 20.50
CA ALA A 816 12.51 31.35 21.28
C ALA A 816 11.11 31.90 20.97
N GLU A 817 10.67 31.83 19.72
CA GLU A 817 9.35 32.29 19.30
C GLU A 817 8.24 31.34 19.77
N LEU A 818 8.48 30.03 19.73
CA LEU A 818 7.57 29.02 20.29
C LEU A 818 7.42 29.16 21.81
N VAL A 819 8.52 29.43 22.52
CA VAL A 819 8.49 29.72 23.97
C VAL A 819 7.67 30.99 24.24
N SER A 820 7.87 32.05 23.45
CA SER A 820 7.09 33.28 23.57
C SER A 820 5.58 33.04 23.36
N ILE A 821 5.19 32.12 22.47
CA ILE A 821 3.78 31.72 22.30
C ILE A 821 3.25 31.01 23.56
N VAL A 822 4.01 30.10 24.16
CA VAL A 822 3.62 29.43 25.42
C VAL A 822 3.51 30.45 26.56
N GLU A 823 4.44 31.40 26.66
CA GLU A 823 4.39 32.49 27.65
C GLU A 823 3.16 33.37 27.49
N HIS A 824 2.80 33.71 26.25
CA HIS A 824 1.62 34.51 25.97
C HIS A 824 0.34 33.78 26.40
N GLN A 825 0.25 32.48 26.16
CA GLN A 825 -0.89 31.68 26.60
C GLN A 825 -0.95 31.52 28.12
N ALA A 826 0.20 31.30 28.76
CA ALA A 826 0.28 31.24 30.21
C ALA A 826 -0.26 32.53 30.83
N ALA A 827 0.19 33.69 30.35
CA ALA A 827 -0.28 34.99 30.82
C ALA A 827 -1.79 35.21 30.61
N GLN A 828 -2.33 34.83 29.44
CA GLN A 828 -3.78 34.91 29.16
C GLN A 828 -4.63 34.08 30.13
N HIS A 829 -4.08 32.96 30.61
CA HIS A 829 -4.75 32.03 31.51
C HIS A 829 -4.31 32.18 32.98
N GLN A 830 -3.61 33.28 33.33
CA GLN A 830 -3.11 33.56 34.68
C GLN A 830 -2.12 32.53 35.23
N TYR A 831 -1.35 31.89 34.34
CA TYR A 831 -0.21 31.05 34.69
C TYR A 831 1.11 31.82 34.52
N GLU A 832 2.06 31.54 35.39
CA GLU A 832 3.42 32.06 35.35
C GLU A 832 4.42 30.92 35.12
N LEU A 833 5.30 31.10 34.14
CA LEU A 833 6.41 30.18 33.87
C LEU A 833 7.63 30.57 34.69
N THR A 834 8.12 29.65 35.52
CA THR A 834 9.39 29.88 36.22
C THR A 834 10.55 30.03 35.23
N PRO A 835 11.66 30.71 35.62
CA PRO A 835 12.85 30.81 34.78
C PRO A 835 13.38 29.45 34.31
N ALA A 836 13.34 28.43 35.19
CA ALA A 836 13.73 27.07 34.85
C ALA A 836 12.79 26.42 33.82
N SER A 837 11.48 26.70 33.89
CA SER A 837 10.50 26.19 32.91
C SER A 837 10.74 26.78 31.53
N ARG A 838 11.13 28.06 31.44
CA ARG A 838 11.45 28.72 30.16
C ARG A 838 12.69 28.11 29.50
N GLU A 839 13.72 27.81 30.31
CA GLU A 839 14.94 27.14 29.83
C GLU A 839 14.62 25.72 29.35
N ALA A 840 13.84 24.96 30.13
CA ALA A 840 13.44 23.60 29.77
C ALA A 840 12.54 23.55 28.52
N LEU A 841 11.62 24.52 28.36
CA LEU A 841 10.82 24.69 27.14
C LEU A 841 11.69 24.98 25.91
N THR A 842 12.72 25.82 26.06
CA THR A 842 13.65 26.14 24.97
C THR A 842 14.41 24.89 24.54
N ALA A 843 14.97 24.14 25.50
CA ALA A 843 15.67 22.89 25.24
C ALA A 843 14.74 21.83 24.60
N HIS A 844 13.48 21.75 25.04
CA HIS A 844 12.49 20.89 24.41
C HIS A 844 12.31 21.23 22.93
N PHE A 845 12.00 22.49 22.60
CA PHE A 845 11.77 22.91 21.21
C PHE A 845 13.03 22.86 20.31
N ASP A 846 14.23 22.92 20.87
CA ASP A 846 15.48 22.72 20.11
C ASP A 846 15.64 21.27 19.62
N THR A 847 15.06 20.30 20.30
CA THR A 847 15.11 18.88 19.91
C THR A 847 14.01 18.47 18.92
N VAL A 848 12.99 19.30 18.72
CA VAL A 848 11.84 18.96 17.87
C VAL A 848 12.18 19.20 16.39
N PRO A 849 12.12 18.16 15.53
CA PRO A 849 12.45 18.31 14.12
C PRO A 849 11.40 19.17 13.38
N ARG A 850 11.86 20.19 12.67
CA ARG A 850 11.03 21.12 11.90
C ARG A 850 10.83 20.63 10.46
N GLY A 851 10.17 19.48 10.35
CA GLY A 851 9.85 18.82 9.07
C GLY A 851 8.47 19.20 8.51
N ARG A 852 8.09 18.55 7.41
CA ARG A 852 6.75 18.67 6.81
C ARG A 852 5.69 18.26 7.84
N GLY A 853 4.70 19.14 8.07
CA GLY A 853 3.62 18.90 9.04
C GLY A 853 3.95 19.31 10.48
N PHE A 854 5.09 19.97 10.72
CA PHE A 854 5.38 20.56 12.01
C PHE A 854 4.30 21.57 12.43
N GLY A 855 3.76 21.39 13.65
CA GLY A 855 2.58 22.11 14.11
C GLY A 855 2.80 23.55 14.58
N ASN A 856 4.06 24.01 14.67
CA ASN A 856 4.43 25.39 15.06
C ASN A 856 3.64 25.89 16.28
N GLY A 857 2.93 27.02 16.16
CA GLY A 857 2.13 27.58 17.24
C GLY A 857 1.07 26.61 17.76
N ARG A 858 0.50 25.72 16.93
CA ARG A 858 -0.44 24.67 17.39
C ARG A 858 0.27 23.69 18.33
N ALA A 859 1.51 23.31 18.03
CA ALA A 859 2.30 22.45 18.90
C ALA A 859 2.63 23.16 20.23
N ALA A 860 2.95 24.47 20.19
CA ALA A 860 3.13 25.27 21.40
C ALA A 860 1.84 25.33 22.26
N ARG A 861 0.66 25.49 21.64
CA ARG A 861 -0.62 25.45 22.37
C ARG A 861 -0.91 24.11 23.01
N GLN A 862 -0.63 23.03 22.30
CA GLN A 862 -0.80 21.67 22.81
C GLN A 862 0.18 21.38 23.96
N LEU A 863 1.42 21.88 23.85
CA LEU A 863 2.42 21.75 24.91
C LEU A 863 1.97 22.49 26.18
N PHE A 864 1.48 23.73 26.05
CA PHE A 864 0.91 24.48 27.16
C PHE A 864 -0.25 23.73 27.83
N GLN A 865 -1.19 23.21 27.04
CA GLN A 865 -2.30 22.42 27.57
C GLN A 865 -1.80 21.20 28.36
N THR A 866 -0.83 20.48 27.82
CA THR A 866 -0.23 19.31 28.48
C THR A 866 0.45 19.72 29.79
N MET A 867 1.14 20.87 29.81
CA MET A 867 1.75 21.41 31.02
C MET A 867 0.70 21.77 32.07
N THR A 868 -0.43 22.38 31.68
CA THR A 868 -1.51 22.66 32.64
C THR A 868 -2.17 21.40 33.18
N GLU A 869 -2.32 20.35 32.37
CA GLU A 869 -2.86 19.06 32.83
C GLU A 869 -1.92 18.39 33.84
N ARG A 870 -0.61 18.37 33.56
CA ARG A 870 0.41 17.82 34.47
C ARG A 870 0.54 18.62 35.76
N GLN A 871 0.47 19.95 35.68
CA GLN A 871 0.42 20.81 36.85
C GLN A 871 -0.82 20.53 37.70
N ALA A 872 -1.99 20.32 37.09
CA ALA A 872 -3.20 19.98 37.84
C ALA A 872 -3.05 18.66 38.60
N TYR A 873 -2.44 17.63 38.00
CA TYR A 873 -2.13 16.37 38.71
C TYR A 873 -1.12 16.58 39.84
N ARG A 874 -0.04 17.33 39.59
CA ARG A 874 0.98 17.64 40.60
C ARG A 874 0.39 18.39 41.80
N VAL A 875 -0.47 19.36 41.55
CA VAL A 875 -1.12 20.17 42.59
C VAL A 875 -2.19 19.38 43.34
N ALA A 876 -2.90 18.45 42.68
CA ALA A 876 -3.89 17.59 43.33
C ALA A 876 -3.30 16.64 44.38
N GLU A 877 -2.01 16.30 44.28
CA GLU A 877 -1.29 15.46 45.24
C GLU A 877 -0.74 16.25 46.45
N LEU A 878 -0.88 17.58 46.47
CA LEU A 878 -0.48 18.41 47.60
C LEU A 878 -1.55 18.41 48.69
N ALA A 879 -1.13 18.22 49.95
CA ALA A 879 -2.05 18.19 51.10
C ALA A 879 -2.77 19.54 51.34
N GLU A 880 -2.11 20.66 51.04
CA GLU A 880 -2.68 22.01 50.95
C GLU A 880 -1.98 22.76 49.80
N ALA A 881 -2.72 23.25 48.81
CA ALA A 881 -2.19 24.01 47.68
C ALA A 881 -2.33 25.53 47.92
N SER A 882 -1.25 26.28 47.69
CA SER A 882 -1.30 27.75 47.74
C SER A 882 -1.75 28.37 46.42
N GLU A 883 -2.17 29.64 46.44
CA GLU A 883 -2.50 30.40 45.21
C GLU A 883 -1.32 30.44 44.22
N SER A 884 -0.09 30.49 44.74
CA SER A 884 1.13 30.42 43.93
C SER A 884 1.29 29.07 43.23
N ASP A 885 0.91 27.96 43.87
CA ASP A 885 1.02 26.62 43.29
C ASP A 885 0.04 26.41 42.14
N LEU A 886 -1.15 27.03 42.26
CA LEU A 886 -2.19 27.00 41.23
C LEU A 886 -1.83 27.84 39.99
N MET A 887 -0.99 28.86 40.15
CA MET A 887 -0.58 29.76 39.08
C MET A 887 0.79 29.42 38.47
N THR A 888 1.61 28.56 39.08
CA THR A 888 3.00 28.34 38.64
C THR A 888 3.17 27.06 37.82
N LEU A 889 3.72 27.19 36.60
CA LEU A 889 4.18 26.08 35.76
C LEU A 889 5.69 25.86 35.93
N THR A 890 6.06 24.64 36.30
CA THR A 890 7.42 24.20 36.64
C THR A 890 8.00 23.28 35.54
N PRO A 891 9.33 22.98 35.55
CA PRO A 891 9.91 22.06 34.57
C PRO A 891 9.33 20.64 34.62
N GLU A 892 8.84 20.19 35.78
CA GLU A 892 8.22 18.86 35.96
C GLU A 892 6.90 18.72 35.19
N ASP A 893 6.29 19.85 34.82
CA ASP A 893 5.04 19.88 34.09
C ASP A 893 5.26 19.69 32.57
N LEU A 894 6.51 19.69 32.07
CA LEU A 894 6.83 19.40 30.67
C LEU A 894 6.70 17.89 30.33
N PRO A 895 6.30 17.53 29.08
CA PRO A 895 6.14 16.16 28.58
C PRO A 895 7.27 15.17 28.78
#